data_AF-A0A1B8V3M9-F1
#
_entry.id   AF-A0A1B8V3M9-F1
#
_cell.length_a   1.000
_cell.length_b   1.000
_cell.length_c   1.000
_cell.angle_alpha   90.00
_cell.angle_beta   90.00
_cell.angle_gamma   90.00
#
_symmetry.space_group_name_H-M   'P 1'
#
loop_
_entity.id
_entity.type
_entity.pdbx_description
1 polymer ?
#
loop_
_entity_poly.entity_id
_entity_poly.type
_entity_poly.pdbx_seq_one_letter_code
_entity_poly.pdbx_strand_id
1 'polypeptide(L)'
;MCSAENLLRGALLGAALLAAANALAATPSQAPLFLVEGVSPNLIVTLDDSGSMTSAYTPDGMSSYTIANRSSSYNPMYYNPAITYDAPWKVTFSGGRLTSERYTTSFDKAFYDGFLTIQTNTLDLNRNTGNGYSQNATQAVNSTDAYQRYAHYYQFDTACPHARNVATSTLSAVQNCAADSSYTSASACTRTCFTPKWVTSTAEQQNYANWFSFYRTRQLATRTAANLALFDLPEHIRVTWQGLNNCYSSSFNLNSTACGNQTLASFTGQHKAEFFNFSARLAASGGTPLGTAQNRVNSYLSSTTAYNPYARVPGATRDVKTEYACRPTYHLLMTDGFGDGSGGSNADGTPRTLPDGKAFAGTAPYYDKWSNTLADNIFLGWATDARTDLDNKVPPRYRDGNDYWNPKNDPATWQHVTTYTVGLGLGPTLKYLQWGGDTYSGSYPQLLDGSKSWPNPSGSTSIDGMTVTANEGKVAALWHGALNSRGEFFSADSTSELVQAFQAIVSSISTNQLAVAAAGASSTSLSTDTHLYRASYQPTDWSGDILQYRLDADGNAQANTALSFRNQLDQRSPASRSLYINTRPDRPSGNLQAFAWGNLAASQQEQLDRAPGTQTRDNLGARRVAWLSGDRSDEDATFRARNHLLGDIIYSSPVVVGAPASVTYYLEKATGASGYDAFRQDHADRERRIYVGANDGMLHAFDETGRERWAFIPAAVVDKLNYLPAKNYAGRSEEENTNNLHRFFVDGSAVTQDVYFDGAWHSVLVMAPGRGGRGLFALDITDPDTPRLLWEHSASAASRDGKTIDFGYLLERPVITHSDGEPYVLTGNGYDAGKGYSLSIRLADGRIDAASHASGGDGDVASTVAWTQAASPGELAQRYYGSLQGNLYRQGGIDAKASLLASLASARGQAVSAAPEVTQHPRGGQLVLAGTGKYFEGSDKEGPATAQSLYGFWDQTDYLAHVDGAGDPATLTRLGDLQKQTLTEETVSHSGGSTLVRQLSSASVSWDSSGKRGVGIRGWYFDLADSEMILDQPFMLGDVLFVTVSKPNADPCSAGITYWLLAVDPKTGGALDFNVFDLAGDGSFSERASGIRIDGPVTRVGGNLYTPDGSRLPVQLFDPVNQGRFNWQILNFNLPTGYP
;
A
#
# COMPACT_ATOMS: atom_id res chain seq x y z
N MET A 1 -39.73 10.32 -53.28
CA MET A 1 -38.88 9.24 -52.71
C MET A 1 -37.38 9.50 -52.87
N CYS A 2 -36.88 10.39 -53.75
CA CYS A 2 -35.44 10.70 -53.86
C CYS A 2 -34.86 11.74 -52.86
N SER A 3 -35.65 12.31 -51.96
CA SER A 3 -35.16 13.34 -51.02
C SER A 3 -34.79 12.79 -49.64
N ALA A 4 -35.20 11.56 -49.30
CA ALA A 4 -34.98 10.97 -47.97
C ALA A 4 -33.69 10.13 -47.91
N GLU A 5 -33.25 9.53 -49.02
CA GLU A 5 -32.02 8.71 -49.06
C GLU A 5 -30.74 9.55 -49.01
N ASN A 6 -30.74 10.78 -49.53
CA ASN A 6 -29.57 11.67 -49.47
C ASN A 6 -29.36 12.30 -48.09
N LEU A 7 -30.45 12.48 -47.30
CA LEU A 7 -30.35 12.96 -45.91
C LEU A 7 -29.87 11.85 -44.96
N LEU A 8 -30.25 10.59 -45.19
CA LEU A 8 -29.71 9.47 -44.40
C LEU A 8 -28.24 9.15 -44.74
N ARG A 9 -27.81 9.28 -46.01
CA ARG A 9 -26.39 9.12 -46.37
C ARG A 9 -25.51 10.27 -45.86
N GLY A 10 -26.03 11.49 -45.80
CA GLY A 10 -25.34 12.64 -45.18
C GLY A 10 -25.22 12.53 -43.66
N ALA A 11 -26.23 11.98 -42.98
CA ALA A 11 -26.20 11.76 -41.52
C ALA A 11 -25.31 10.56 -41.11
N LEU A 12 -25.23 9.51 -41.94
CA LEU A 12 -24.34 8.37 -41.70
C LEU A 12 -22.86 8.70 -42.01
N LEU A 13 -22.57 9.54 -43.01
CA LEU A 13 -21.21 10.08 -43.20
C LEU A 13 -20.84 11.11 -42.13
N GLY A 14 -21.79 11.92 -41.65
CA GLY A 14 -21.57 12.84 -40.53
C GLY A 14 -21.28 12.13 -39.20
N ALA A 15 -21.97 11.02 -38.91
CA ALA A 15 -21.73 10.22 -37.71
C ALA A 15 -20.43 9.37 -37.79
N ALA A 16 -20.03 8.94 -38.99
CA ALA A 16 -18.74 8.25 -39.19
C ALA A 16 -17.54 9.21 -39.15
N LEU A 17 -17.71 10.48 -39.53
CA LEU A 17 -16.68 11.53 -39.41
C LEU A 17 -16.63 12.17 -38.02
N LEU A 18 -17.72 12.12 -37.23
CA LEU A 18 -17.73 12.54 -35.82
C LEU A 18 -17.26 11.45 -34.84
N ALA A 19 -17.07 10.22 -35.30
CA ALA A 19 -16.47 9.12 -34.53
C ALA A 19 -14.92 9.14 -34.54
N ALA A 20 -14.30 10.09 -35.25
CA ALA A 20 -12.84 10.20 -35.40
C ALA A 20 -12.33 11.59 -34.97
N ALA A 21 -12.62 12.03 -33.74
CA ALA A 21 -11.92 13.17 -33.11
C ALA A 21 -12.19 13.35 -31.59
N ASN A 22 -12.60 12.30 -30.87
CA ASN A 22 -12.50 12.35 -29.41
C ASN A 22 -11.24 11.58 -29.03
N ALA A 23 -10.11 12.30 -28.93
CA ALA A 23 -8.98 11.81 -28.16
C ALA A 23 -9.50 11.60 -26.73
N LEU A 24 -9.76 10.35 -26.36
CA LEU A 24 -10.01 9.97 -24.97
C LEU A 24 -8.76 10.39 -24.19
N ALA A 25 -8.90 11.38 -23.30
CA ALA A 25 -7.84 11.83 -22.43
C ALA A 25 -7.31 10.66 -21.58
N ALA A 26 -6.05 10.29 -21.78
CA ALA A 26 -5.40 9.16 -21.12
C ALA A 26 -4.79 9.59 -19.78
N THR A 27 -5.63 9.91 -18.79
CA THR A 27 -5.17 10.41 -17.49
C THR A 27 -4.55 9.27 -16.65
N PRO A 28 -3.28 9.39 -16.20
CA PRO A 28 -2.66 8.38 -15.34
C PRO A 28 -3.33 8.24 -13.97
N SER A 29 -3.38 7.00 -13.49
CA SER A 29 -3.81 6.66 -12.13
C SER A 29 -2.96 7.40 -11.09
N GLN A 30 -3.63 7.87 -10.04
CA GLN A 30 -2.99 8.50 -8.87
C GLN A 30 -2.73 7.50 -7.73
N ALA A 31 -3.04 6.22 -7.97
CA ALA A 31 -2.65 5.08 -7.16
C ALA A 31 -1.72 4.15 -7.98
N PRO A 32 -0.67 3.56 -7.37
CA PRO A 32 0.18 2.58 -8.05
C PRO A 32 -0.62 1.39 -8.53
N LEU A 33 -0.52 1.05 -9.81
CA LEU A 33 -1.35 -0.02 -10.40
C LEU A 33 -0.90 -1.43 -10.01
N PHE A 34 0.39 -1.58 -9.69
CA PHE A 34 0.98 -2.86 -9.27
C PHE A 34 0.82 -3.13 -7.78
N LEU A 35 0.33 -2.15 -7.02
CA LEU A 35 0.14 -2.32 -5.60
C LEU A 35 -0.91 -3.41 -5.37
N VAL A 36 -0.54 -4.38 -4.53
CA VAL A 36 -1.52 -5.13 -3.75
C VAL A 36 -2.13 -4.11 -2.81
N GLU A 37 -3.19 -3.48 -3.28
CA GLU A 37 -4.06 -2.74 -2.39
C GLU A 37 -4.70 -3.79 -1.47
N GLY A 38 -4.04 -3.99 -0.31
CA GLY A 38 -4.33 -5.06 0.63
C GLY A 38 -5.83 -5.21 0.83
N VAL A 39 -6.33 -6.43 0.66
CA VAL A 39 -7.76 -6.72 0.73
C VAL A 39 -8.32 -6.36 2.11
N SER A 40 -9.52 -5.74 2.14
CA SER A 40 -10.16 -5.33 3.39
C SER A 40 -10.24 -6.50 4.39
N PRO A 41 -9.77 -6.33 5.64
CA PRO A 41 -9.85 -7.36 6.64
C PRO A 41 -11.30 -7.62 7.04
N ASN A 42 -11.57 -8.84 7.49
CA ASN A 42 -12.83 -9.21 8.10
C ASN A 42 -12.73 -9.05 9.63
N LEU A 43 -13.73 -8.43 10.23
CA LEU A 43 -13.91 -8.35 11.68
C LEU A 43 -15.25 -8.98 12.06
N ILE A 44 -15.18 -10.06 12.83
CA ILE A 44 -16.35 -10.73 13.40
C ILE A 44 -16.49 -10.26 14.85
N VAL A 45 -17.64 -9.71 15.23
CA VAL A 45 -17.90 -9.22 16.59
C VAL A 45 -18.87 -10.15 17.31
N THR A 46 -18.44 -10.75 18.42
CA THR A 46 -19.30 -11.53 19.30
C THR A 46 -19.50 -10.78 20.62
N LEU A 47 -20.74 -10.41 20.91
CA LEU A 47 -21.12 -9.78 22.18
C LEU A 47 -21.90 -10.76 23.06
N ASP A 48 -21.54 -10.80 24.33
CA ASP A 48 -22.25 -11.60 25.34
C ASP A 48 -23.63 -11.03 25.65
N ASP A 49 -24.64 -11.87 25.43
CA ASP A 49 -26.03 -11.60 25.73
C ASP A 49 -26.61 -12.64 26.69
N SER A 50 -25.77 -13.26 27.53
CA SER A 50 -26.18 -14.20 28.57
C SER A 50 -26.90 -13.50 29.72
N GLY A 51 -27.63 -14.27 30.55
CA GLY A 51 -28.38 -13.71 31.67
C GLY A 51 -27.52 -12.99 32.72
N SER A 52 -26.25 -13.38 32.90
CA SER A 52 -25.31 -12.75 33.86
C SER A 52 -25.05 -11.28 33.54
N MET A 53 -25.12 -10.91 32.25
CA MET A 53 -24.90 -9.55 31.76
C MET A 53 -25.91 -8.53 32.33
N THR A 54 -27.03 -8.99 32.90
CA THR A 54 -28.00 -8.12 33.59
C THR A 54 -27.50 -7.58 34.93
N SER A 55 -26.40 -8.13 35.46
CA SER A 55 -25.83 -7.76 36.76
C SER A 55 -25.24 -6.35 36.77
N ALA A 56 -25.30 -5.69 37.93
CA ALA A 56 -24.75 -4.35 38.18
C ALA A 56 -23.46 -4.37 39.03
N TYR A 57 -22.82 -5.53 39.16
CA TYR A 57 -21.60 -5.73 39.95
C TYR A 57 -20.66 -6.71 39.26
N THR A 58 -19.36 -6.69 39.55
CA THR A 58 -18.38 -7.69 39.08
C THR A 58 -17.22 -7.84 40.10
N PRO A 59 -16.74 -9.06 40.43
CA PRO A 59 -17.03 -10.37 39.83
C PRO A 59 -18.30 -11.05 40.38
N ASP A 60 -18.63 -12.22 39.82
CA ASP A 60 -19.73 -13.07 40.31
C ASP A 60 -19.49 -13.56 41.76
N GLY A 61 -20.54 -13.51 42.59
CA GLY A 61 -20.47 -13.95 43.99
C GLY A 61 -20.14 -12.84 45.00
N MET A 62 -20.11 -11.57 44.60
CA MET A 62 -19.98 -10.43 45.51
C MET A 62 -21.14 -10.44 46.54
N SER A 63 -20.82 -10.38 47.84
CA SER A 63 -21.79 -10.56 48.93
C SER A 63 -22.83 -9.42 49.04
N SER A 64 -23.97 -9.73 49.66
CA SER A 64 -25.15 -8.86 49.83
C SER A 64 -24.96 -7.64 50.76
N TYR A 65 -23.77 -7.01 50.79
CA TYR A 65 -23.52 -5.79 51.56
C TYR A 65 -23.99 -4.56 50.79
N THR A 66 -25.13 -3.99 51.21
CA THR A 66 -25.85 -2.93 50.49
C THR A 66 -25.07 -1.62 50.31
N ILE A 67 -24.08 -1.35 51.16
CA ILE A 67 -23.28 -0.12 51.16
C ILE A 67 -22.00 -0.25 50.32
N ALA A 68 -21.20 -1.29 50.56
CA ALA A 68 -19.94 -1.50 49.85
C ALA A 68 -20.16 -1.68 48.33
N ASN A 69 -21.26 -2.33 47.92
CA ASN A 69 -21.65 -2.50 46.53
C ASN A 69 -21.90 -1.20 45.75
N ARG A 70 -22.06 -0.07 46.46
CA ARG A 70 -22.24 1.28 45.91
C ARG A 70 -20.96 2.13 45.96
N SER A 71 -19.80 1.48 46.06
CA SER A 71 -18.49 2.12 46.02
C SER A 71 -17.68 1.56 44.85
N SER A 72 -17.14 2.41 43.98
CA SER A 72 -16.30 1.99 42.85
C SER A 72 -15.02 1.25 43.29
N SER A 73 -14.55 1.48 44.51
CA SER A 73 -13.39 0.79 45.10
C SER A 73 -13.66 -0.65 45.56
N TYR A 74 -14.92 -1.09 45.55
CA TYR A 74 -15.34 -2.44 45.91
C TYR A 74 -16.11 -3.11 44.77
N ASN A 75 -17.04 -2.38 44.15
CA ASN A 75 -17.73 -2.76 42.93
C ASN A 75 -17.33 -1.81 41.80
N PRO A 76 -16.42 -2.22 40.90
CA PRO A 76 -15.90 -1.32 39.87
C PRO A 76 -16.92 -1.00 38.75
N MET A 77 -18.07 -1.68 38.72
CA MET A 77 -19.21 -1.31 37.86
C MET A 77 -20.03 -0.14 38.41
N TYR A 78 -19.88 0.19 39.70
CA TYR A 78 -20.59 1.32 40.29
C TYR A 78 -19.98 2.66 39.85
N TYR A 79 -20.76 3.72 39.96
CA TYR A 79 -20.34 5.06 39.58
C TYR A 79 -19.00 5.45 40.21
N ASN A 80 -18.04 5.83 39.37
CA ASN A 80 -16.77 6.40 39.78
C ASN A 80 -16.69 7.86 39.35
N PRO A 81 -16.67 8.84 40.29
CA PRO A 81 -16.60 10.26 39.94
C PRO A 81 -15.30 10.66 39.22
N ALA A 82 -14.25 9.84 39.29
CA ALA A 82 -12.99 10.09 38.58
C ALA A 82 -13.04 9.73 37.08
N ILE A 83 -14.09 9.03 36.63
CA ILE A 83 -14.27 8.61 35.23
C ILE A 83 -15.29 9.52 34.57
N THR A 84 -15.01 9.96 33.35
CA THR A 84 -16.00 10.62 32.48
C THR A 84 -16.74 9.55 31.69
N TYR A 85 -18.06 9.50 31.85
CA TYR A 85 -18.94 8.56 31.16
C TYR A 85 -19.57 9.25 29.96
N ASP A 86 -19.11 8.89 28.76
CA ASP A 86 -19.60 9.44 27.51
C ASP A 86 -20.91 8.78 27.07
N ALA A 87 -21.85 9.58 26.57
CA ALA A 87 -23.05 8.99 25.97
C ALA A 87 -22.70 8.31 24.63
N PRO A 88 -23.21 7.11 24.32
CA PRO A 88 -22.93 6.43 23.05
C PRO A 88 -23.45 7.19 21.83
N TRP A 89 -23.01 6.79 20.64
CA TRP A 89 -23.52 7.29 19.36
C TRP A 89 -24.79 6.56 18.95
N LYS A 90 -25.78 7.34 18.52
CA LYS A 90 -26.94 6.90 17.78
C LYS A 90 -26.67 7.14 16.29
N VAL A 91 -26.67 6.07 15.52
CA VAL A 91 -26.39 6.09 14.08
C VAL A 91 -27.64 5.63 13.34
N THR A 92 -28.13 6.44 12.41
CA THR A 92 -29.28 6.12 11.57
C THR A 92 -28.95 6.34 10.10
N PHE A 93 -29.62 5.59 9.23
CA PHE A 93 -29.49 5.73 7.78
C PHE A 93 -30.86 6.05 7.19
N SER A 94 -30.98 7.18 6.51
CA SER A 94 -32.22 7.61 5.85
C SER A 94 -31.90 8.45 4.62
N GLY A 95 -32.67 8.26 3.54
CA GLY A 95 -32.48 9.01 2.30
C GLY A 95 -31.09 8.87 1.67
N GLY A 96 -30.41 7.74 1.88
CA GLY A 96 -29.05 7.50 1.36
C GLY A 96 -27.92 8.13 2.18
N ARG A 97 -28.22 8.74 3.33
CA ARG A 97 -27.22 9.43 4.17
C ARG A 97 -27.18 8.85 5.58
N LEU A 98 -25.95 8.68 6.09
CA LEU A 98 -25.70 8.36 7.49
C LEU A 98 -25.82 9.63 8.34
N THR A 99 -26.56 9.56 9.43
CA THR A 99 -26.65 10.63 10.44
C THR A 99 -26.26 10.06 11.80
N SER A 100 -25.37 10.77 12.50
CA SER A 100 -24.90 10.40 13.83
C SER A 100 -25.17 11.53 14.83
N GLU A 101 -25.70 11.16 15.99
CA GLU A 101 -25.90 12.05 17.13
C GLU A 101 -25.54 11.30 18.41
N ARG A 102 -25.18 12.00 19.48
CA ARG A 102 -25.00 11.36 20.79
C ARG A 102 -26.38 11.06 21.39
N TYR A 103 -26.53 9.89 22.00
CA TYR A 103 -27.68 9.66 22.88
C TYR A 103 -27.69 10.69 24.01
N THR A 104 -28.87 10.98 24.56
CA THR A 104 -29.02 11.95 25.65
C THR A 104 -29.81 11.35 26.80
N THR A 105 -29.43 11.76 28.01
CA THR A 105 -30.11 11.44 29.26
C THR A 105 -29.90 12.63 30.21
N SER A 106 -30.75 12.77 31.21
CA SER A 106 -30.69 13.89 32.15
C SER A 106 -30.92 13.39 33.57
N PHE A 107 -30.39 14.10 34.56
CA PHE A 107 -30.41 13.64 35.94
C PHE A 107 -31.83 13.56 36.54
N ASP A 108 -32.75 14.44 36.12
CA ASP A 108 -34.15 14.44 36.54
C ASP A 108 -35.05 13.51 35.70
N LYS A 109 -34.55 13.00 34.58
CA LYS A 109 -35.25 12.04 33.69
C LYS A 109 -34.27 11.01 33.12
N ALA A 110 -33.59 10.29 34.02
CA ALA A 110 -32.59 9.32 33.61
C ALA A 110 -33.27 8.04 33.09
N PHE A 111 -32.87 7.56 31.91
CA PHE A 111 -33.41 6.32 31.36
C PHE A 111 -32.85 5.09 32.08
N TYR A 112 -33.70 4.07 32.29
CA TYR A 112 -33.25 2.75 32.71
C TYR A 112 -32.54 1.98 31.58
N ASP A 113 -32.81 2.25 30.31
CA ASP A 113 -31.93 1.81 29.23
C ASP A 113 -31.82 2.97 28.26
N GLY A 114 -30.67 3.64 28.26
CA GLY A 114 -30.44 4.84 27.47
C GLY A 114 -30.48 4.60 25.96
N PHE A 115 -30.41 3.35 25.50
CA PHE A 115 -30.53 3.00 24.09
C PHE A 115 -32.00 2.80 23.65
N LEU A 116 -32.93 2.56 24.59
CA LEU A 116 -34.34 2.27 24.33
C LEU A 116 -35.25 3.39 24.89
N THR A 117 -35.06 4.61 24.37
CA THR A 117 -35.70 5.84 24.88
C THR A 117 -37.22 5.91 24.68
N ILE A 118 -37.80 5.09 23.81
CA ILE A 118 -39.24 5.04 23.52
C ILE A 118 -39.95 3.94 24.34
N GLN A 119 -39.21 2.97 24.89
CA GLN A 119 -39.74 1.74 25.48
C GLN A 119 -39.48 1.60 26.99
N THR A 120 -38.73 2.52 27.61
CA THR A 120 -38.37 2.44 29.03
C THR A 120 -38.84 3.64 29.84
N ASN A 121 -39.20 3.41 31.10
CA ASN A 121 -39.54 4.48 32.05
C ASN A 121 -38.29 5.35 32.34
N THR A 122 -38.51 6.59 32.77
CA THR A 122 -37.45 7.47 33.28
C THR A 122 -37.53 7.58 34.80
N LEU A 123 -36.41 7.88 35.44
CA LEU A 123 -36.29 8.06 36.88
C LEU A 123 -35.72 9.45 37.20
N ASP A 124 -36.35 10.15 38.15
CA ASP A 124 -35.80 11.38 38.72
C ASP A 124 -34.81 11.06 39.84
N LEU A 125 -33.51 11.14 39.52
CA LEU A 125 -32.42 10.83 40.44
C LEU A 125 -32.29 11.84 41.60
N ASN A 126 -33.04 12.96 41.56
CA ASN A 126 -33.16 13.91 42.67
C ASN A 126 -34.22 13.54 43.71
N ARG A 127 -35.13 12.61 43.43
CA ARG A 127 -36.28 12.34 44.31
C ARG A 127 -36.37 10.90 44.76
N ASN A 128 -35.86 9.99 43.94
CA ASN A 128 -35.96 8.57 44.22
C ASN A 128 -34.82 7.83 43.52
N THR A 129 -33.92 7.22 44.30
CA THR A 129 -33.03 6.16 43.77
C THR A 129 -33.50 4.76 44.17
N GLY A 130 -34.65 4.69 44.87
CA GLY A 130 -35.25 3.48 45.42
C GLY A 130 -35.16 2.31 44.46
N ASN A 131 -34.25 1.39 44.76
CA ASN A 131 -33.96 0.16 44.02
C ASN A 131 -33.69 0.29 42.50
N GLY A 132 -33.03 1.37 42.03
CA GLY A 132 -32.37 1.35 40.70
C GLY A 132 -31.16 0.39 40.61
N TYR A 133 -30.70 -0.09 41.78
CA TYR A 133 -29.65 -1.09 41.97
C TYR A 133 -30.28 -2.35 42.59
N SER A 134 -31.22 -3.00 41.91
CA SER A 134 -31.62 -4.36 42.25
C SER A 134 -30.73 -5.34 41.49
N GLN A 135 -30.22 -6.36 42.17
CA GLN A 135 -29.31 -7.37 41.61
C GLN A 135 -29.90 -8.13 40.40
N ASN A 136 -31.21 -7.98 40.14
CA ASN A 136 -31.92 -8.35 38.93
C ASN A 136 -33.01 -7.30 38.67
N ALA A 137 -33.19 -6.85 37.43
CA ALA A 137 -33.96 -5.66 37.04
C ALA A 137 -35.50 -5.67 37.30
N THR A 138 -36.04 -6.56 38.16
CA THR A 138 -37.49 -6.83 38.22
C THR A 138 -38.14 -6.99 39.62
N GLN A 139 -37.55 -6.54 40.74
CA GLN A 139 -38.21 -6.65 42.06
C GLN A 139 -38.74 -5.33 42.67
N ALA A 140 -39.99 -5.39 43.16
CA ALA A 140 -40.65 -4.36 43.97
C ALA A 140 -40.10 -4.30 45.43
N VAL A 141 -40.17 -3.12 46.07
CA VAL A 141 -39.39 -2.74 47.26
C VAL A 141 -40.14 -2.91 48.58
N ASN A 142 -39.44 -3.42 49.62
CA ASN A 142 -39.75 -3.31 51.05
C ASN A 142 -38.87 -2.22 51.73
N SER A 143 -39.41 -1.49 52.71
CA SER A 143 -39.21 -0.04 52.94
C SER A 143 -38.38 0.42 54.17
N THR A 144 -37.19 -0.11 54.45
CA THR A 144 -36.53 0.13 55.77
C THR A 144 -35.18 0.90 55.82
N ASP A 145 -34.71 1.57 54.77
CA ASP A 145 -33.46 2.37 54.84
C ASP A 145 -33.68 3.88 54.53
N ALA A 146 -33.21 4.76 55.42
CA ALA A 146 -33.52 6.20 55.43
C ALA A 146 -32.76 7.03 54.36
N TYR A 147 -31.71 6.46 53.73
CA TYR A 147 -30.84 7.16 52.76
C TYR A 147 -31.24 6.96 51.28
N GLN A 148 -32.37 6.29 50.99
CA GLN A 148 -32.74 5.85 49.64
C GLN A 148 -33.23 6.95 48.65
N ARG A 149 -33.19 8.22 49.02
CA ARG A 149 -33.94 9.28 48.29
C ARG A 149 -33.16 10.10 47.24
N TYR A 150 -31.82 10.02 47.15
CA TYR A 150 -31.03 10.81 46.18
C TYR A 150 -29.83 10.02 45.60
N ALA A 151 -29.35 10.41 44.41
CA ALA A 151 -28.15 9.83 43.81
C ALA A 151 -26.92 10.05 44.70
N HIS A 152 -26.24 8.95 45.01
CA HIS A 152 -25.06 8.94 45.85
C HIS A 152 -24.16 7.78 45.46
N TYR A 153 -22.90 7.91 45.83
CA TYR A 153 -21.94 6.81 45.88
C TYR A 153 -21.31 6.76 47.26
N TYR A 154 -20.67 5.66 47.60
CA TYR A 154 -19.89 5.55 48.82
C TYR A 154 -18.42 5.67 48.50
N GLN A 155 -17.72 6.47 49.31
CA GLN A 155 -16.26 6.56 49.26
C GLN A 155 -15.69 5.70 50.39
N PHE A 156 -14.79 4.79 50.04
CA PHE A 156 -14.05 4.01 51.02
C PHE A 156 -13.05 4.88 51.77
N ASP A 157 -13.07 4.80 53.10
CA ASP A 157 -12.08 5.41 53.96
C ASP A 157 -10.87 4.49 54.11
N THR A 158 -9.73 4.90 53.56
CA THR A 158 -8.46 4.17 53.65
C THR A 158 -7.94 4.02 55.09
N ALA A 159 -8.47 4.81 56.04
CA ALA A 159 -8.14 4.72 57.46
C ALA A 159 -9.12 3.84 58.28
N CYS A 160 -9.91 2.96 57.63
CA CYS A 160 -10.96 2.22 58.33
C CYS A 160 -10.44 1.39 59.55
N PRO A 161 -11.05 1.48 60.76
CA PRO A 161 -10.40 1.07 62.02
C PRO A 161 -10.43 -0.43 62.40
N HIS A 162 -10.63 -1.36 61.47
CA HIS A 162 -10.73 -2.80 61.81
C HIS A 162 -9.37 -3.52 61.78
N ALA A 163 -8.57 -3.21 62.80
CA ALA A 163 -7.26 -3.78 63.12
C ALA A 163 -7.34 -5.02 64.03
N ARG A 164 -7.90 -6.15 63.54
CA ARG A 164 -7.40 -7.47 64.01
C ARG A 164 -6.34 -8.04 63.06
N ASN A 165 -6.30 -7.56 61.83
CA ASN A 165 -5.21 -7.64 60.87
C ASN A 165 -5.33 -6.39 59.99
N VAL A 166 -4.22 -5.73 59.64
CA VAL A 166 -4.25 -4.54 58.75
C VAL A 166 -4.98 -4.92 57.46
N ALA A 167 -6.07 -4.22 57.11
CA ALA A 167 -6.78 -4.48 55.86
C ALA A 167 -5.88 -4.10 54.67
N THR A 168 -5.49 -5.08 53.86
CA THR A 168 -4.63 -4.89 52.68
C THR A 168 -5.42 -4.58 51.40
N SER A 169 -6.75 -4.64 51.46
CA SER A 169 -7.67 -4.31 50.36
C SER A 169 -9.08 -3.95 50.85
N THR A 170 -9.87 -3.24 50.02
CA THR A 170 -11.29 -2.93 50.30
C THR A 170 -12.11 -4.19 50.59
N LEU A 171 -11.84 -5.29 49.87
CA LEU A 171 -12.50 -6.59 50.07
C LEU A 171 -12.23 -7.16 51.47
N SER A 172 -10.98 -7.10 51.93
CA SER A 172 -10.59 -7.57 53.27
C SER A 172 -11.25 -6.74 54.39
N ALA A 173 -11.41 -5.42 54.20
CA ALA A 173 -12.12 -4.57 55.16
C ALA A 173 -13.60 -4.99 55.30
N VAL A 174 -14.26 -5.28 54.17
CA VAL A 174 -15.66 -5.73 54.15
C VAL A 174 -15.82 -7.13 54.77
N GLN A 175 -14.91 -8.06 54.46
CA GLN A 175 -14.91 -9.42 55.05
C GLN A 175 -14.64 -9.39 56.55
N ASN A 176 -13.69 -8.58 57.01
CA ASN A 176 -13.41 -8.37 58.43
C ASN A 176 -14.64 -7.79 59.16
N CYS A 177 -15.36 -6.88 58.51
CA CYS A 177 -16.62 -6.36 59.04
C CYS A 177 -17.74 -7.41 59.17
N ALA A 178 -17.74 -8.43 58.31
CA ALA A 178 -18.68 -9.53 58.40
C ALA A 178 -18.38 -10.49 59.56
N ALA A 179 -17.09 -10.58 59.93
CA ALA A 179 -16.60 -11.45 61.00
C ALA A 179 -16.55 -10.75 62.38
N ASP A 180 -16.75 -9.43 62.44
CA ASP A 180 -16.69 -8.66 63.68
C ASP A 180 -18.01 -8.71 64.46
N SER A 181 -18.00 -9.48 65.55
CA SER A 181 -19.16 -9.67 66.43
C SER A 181 -19.49 -8.46 67.32
N SER A 182 -18.69 -7.39 67.29
CA SER A 182 -18.97 -6.15 68.03
C SER A 182 -20.09 -5.29 67.43
N TYR A 183 -20.51 -5.58 66.19
CA TYR A 183 -21.62 -4.91 65.52
C TYR A 183 -22.85 -5.80 65.42
N THR A 184 -24.03 -5.16 65.41
CA THR A 184 -25.32 -5.84 65.26
C THR A 184 -25.53 -6.47 63.88
N SER A 185 -24.74 -6.07 62.87
CA SER A 185 -24.69 -6.68 61.54
C SER A 185 -23.46 -6.20 60.75
N ALA A 186 -23.06 -6.95 59.73
CA ALA A 186 -22.01 -6.55 58.78
C ALA A 186 -22.31 -5.20 58.10
N SER A 187 -23.58 -4.89 57.87
CA SER A 187 -24.02 -3.59 57.34
C SER A 187 -23.83 -2.45 58.34
N ALA A 188 -23.91 -2.72 59.65
CA ALA A 188 -23.61 -1.73 60.68
C ALA A 188 -22.10 -1.45 60.78
N CYS A 189 -21.27 -2.48 60.64
CA CYS A 189 -19.81 -2.33 60.59
C CYS A 189 -19.35 -1.57 59.34
N THR A 190 -19.81 -1.97 58.15
CA THR A 190 -19.37 -1.34 56.88
C THR A 190 -19.74 0.15 56.79
N ARG A 191 -20.77 0.64 57.50
CA ARG A 191 -21.06 2.08 57.63
C ARG A 191 -19.91 2.89 58.23
N THR A 192 -19.01 2.26 58.98
CA THR A 192 -17.84 2.94 59.56
C THR A 192 -16.68 3.07 58.57
N CYS A 193 -16.63 2.23 57.52
CA CYS A 193 -15.59 2.27 56.48
C CYS A 193 -15.99 3.05 55.22
N PHE A 194 -17.28 3.36 55.05
CA PHE A 194 -17.81 3.92 53.81
C PHE A 194 -18.64 5.17 54.10
N THR A 195 -18.21 6.30 53.57
CA THR A 195 -18.90 7.58 53.72
C THR A 195 -19.76 7.86 52.49
N PRO A 196 -21.07 8.16 52.63
CA PRO A 196 -21.89 8.54 51.49
C PRO A 196 -21.47 9.91 50.93
N LYS A 197 -21.42 10.02 49.61
CA LYS A 197 -21.17 11.24 48.85
C LYS A 197 -22.35 11.48 47.91
N TRP A 198 -22.95 12.67 48.02
CA TRP A 198 -24.09 13.06 47.22
C TRP A 198 -23.63 13.72 45.93
N VAL A 199 -24.30 13.38 44.83
CA VAL A 199 -24.06 13.98 43.52
C VAL A 199 -24.70 15.36 43.50
N THR A 200 -23.89 16.42 43.42
CA THR A 200 -24.38 17.80 43.67
C THR A 200 -24.09 18.78 42.55
N SER A 201 -22.95 18.66 41.86
CA SER A 201 -22.61 19.59 40.79
C SER A 201 -23.28 19.20 39.47
N THR A 202 -23.59 20.18 38.60
CA THR A 202 -24.25 19.91 37.30
C THR A 202 -23.44 18.96 36.41
N ALA A 203 -22.11 19.08 36.40
CA ALA A 203 -21.23 18.20 35.63
C ALA A 203 -21.26 16.76 36.17
N GLU A 204 -21.19 16.61 37.50
CA GLU A 204 -21.27 15.30 38.16
C GLU A 204 -22.66 14.66 38.00
N GLN A 205 -23.74 15.47 38.05
CA GLN A 205 -25.11 15.04 37.78
C GLN A 205 -25.26 14.48 36.37
N GLN A 206 -24.75 15.19 35.35
CA GLN A 206 -24.78 14.69 33.98
C GLN A 206 -23.95 13.41 33.83
N ASN A 207 -22.76 13.38 34.44
CA ASN A 207 -21.87 12.22 34.41
C ASN A 207 -22.51 10.98 35.07
N TYR A 208 -23.18 11.16 36.22
CA TYR A 208 -23.93 10.11 36.91
C TYR A 208 -25.14 9.65 36.08
N ALA A 209 -25.85 10.58 35.42
CA ALA A 209 -26.96 10.22 34.52
C ALA A 209 -26.47 9.38 33.33
N ASN A 210 -25.31 9.73 32.75
CA ASN A 210 -24.69 8.94 31.68
C ASN A 210 -24.30 7.55 32.16
N TRP A 211 -23.62 7.44 33.30
CA TRP A 211 -23.31 6.14 33.92
C TRP A 211 -24.59 5.32 34.16
N PHE A 212 -25.62 5.93 34.75
CA PHE A 212 -26.87 5.26 35.06
C PHE A 212 -27.53 4.70 33.80
N SER A 213 -27.65 5.51 32.74
CA SER A 213 -28.39 5.12 31.54
C SER A 213 -27.61 4.20 30.60
N PHE A 214 -26.27 4.26 30.59
CA PHE A 214 -25.44 3.60 29.58
C PHE A 214 -24.36 2.65 30.12
N TYR A 215 -24.11 2.58 31.43
CA TYR A 215 -22.99 1.80 31.97
C TYR A 215 -23.30 0.98 33.23
N ARG A 216 -24.40 1.25 33.94
CA ARG A 216 -24.64 0.71 35.29
C ARG A 216 -24.74 -0.82 35.37
N THR A 217 -25.08 -1.49 34.26
CA THR A 217 -25.08 -2.96 34.17
C THR A 217 -24.00 -3.40 33.21
N ARG A 218 -23.53 -4.64 33.37
CA ARG A 218 -22.51 -5.24 32.50
C ARG A 218 -22.91 -5.13 31.03
N GLN A 219 -24.16 -5.47 30.71
CA GLN A 219 -24.71 -5.37 29.37
C GLN A 219 -24.68 -3.93 28.82
N LEU A 220 -25.06 -2.93 29.61
CA LEU A 220 -25.04 -1.53 29.16
C LEU A 220 -23.62 -1.06 28.91
N ALA A 221 -22.69 -1.35 29.81
CA ALA A 221 -21.28 -1.03 29.63
C ALA A 221 -20.69 -1.69 28.37
N THR A 222 -20.99 -2.97 28.12
CA THR A 222 -20.61 -3.71 26.91
C THR A 222 -21.11 -3.03 25.65
N ARG A 223 -22.42 -2.75 25.59
CA ARG A 223 -23.04 -2.10 24.43
C ARG A 223 -22.43 -0.73 24.17
N THR A 224 -22.19 0.05 25.22
CA THR A 224 -21.60 1.38 25.12
C THR A 224 -20.14 1.35 24.69
N ALA A 225 -19.32 0.43 25.24
CA ALA A 225 -17.92 0.33 24.86
C ALA A 225 -17.74 -0.13 23.40
N ALA A 226 -18.49 -1.16 22.97
CA ALA A 226 -18.49 -1.59 21.58
C ALA A 226 -18.97 -0.46 20.64
N ASN A 227 -19.99 0.28 21.04
CA ASN A 227 -20.52 1.43 20.30
C ASN A 227 -19.47 2.55 20.13
N LEU A 228 -18.83 2.98 21.22
CA LEU A 228 -17.85 4.06 21.19
C LEU A 228 -16.61 3.68 20.37
N ALA A 229 -16.11 2.46 20.54
CA ALA A 229 -14.89 2.03 19.86
C ALA A 229 -15.08 1.75 18.37
N LEU A 230 -16.22 1.16 17.99
CA LEU A 230 -16.49 0.84 16.58
C LEU A 230 -17.02 2.03 15.80
N PHE A 231 -17.40 3.14 16.45
CA PHE A 231 -17.87 4.34 15.74
C PHE A 231 -16.82 4.90 14.78
N ASP A 232 -15.55 4.94 15.20
CA ASP A 232 -14.43 5.44 14.41
C ASP A 232 -13.73 4.34 13.60
N LEU A 233 -14.33 3.14 13.51
CA LEU A 233 -13.78 2.06 12.67
C LEU A 233 -13.73 2.52 11.20
N PRO A 234 -12.58 2.36 10.52
CA PRO A 234 -12.45 2.70 9.10
C PRO A 234 -13.48 1.97 8.22
N GLU A 235 -14.04 2.67 7.23
CA GLU A 235 -15.20 2.20 6.45
C GLU A 235 -14.90 0.97 5.56
N HIS A 236 -13.80 1.02 4.82
CA HIS A 236 -12.68 0.11 5.05
C HIS A 236 -12.90 -1.36 5.43
N ILE A 237 -13.13 -1.56 6.72
CA ILE A 237 -13.11 -2.85 7.41
C ILE A 237 -14.48 -3.51 7.22
N ARG A 238 -14.48 -4.79 6.89
CA ARG A 238 -15.71 -5.55 6.71
C ARG A 238 -16.14 -6.13 8.04
N VAL A 239 -17.37 -5.86 8.46
CA VAL A 239 -17.85 -6.24 9.78
C VAL A 239 -19.05 -7.17 9.67
N THR A 240 -19.06 -8.21 10.49
CA THR A 240 -20.25 -9.01 10.82
C THR A 240 -20.31 -9.22 12.32
N TRP A 241 -21.46 -9.65 12.84
CA TRP A 241 -21.69 -9.76 14.27
C TRP A 241 -22.60 -10.92 14.65
N GLN A 242 -22.49 -11.35 15.90
CA GLN A 242 -23.38 -12.33 16.54
C GLN A 242 -23.56 -12.03 18.04
N GLY A 243 -24.68 -12.47 18.61
CA GLY A 243 -24.81 -12.73 20.05
C GLY A 243 -24.49 -14.18 20.40
N LEU A 244 -24.45 -14.51 21.70
CA LEU A 244 -24.23 -15.89 22.13
C LEU A 244 -25.52 -16.71 22.02
N ASN A 245 -26.64 -16.15 22.51
CA ASN A 245 -27.95 -16.79 22.64
C ASN A 245 -28.96 -16.28 21.61
N ASN A 246 -28.86 -15.00 21.23
CA ASN A 246 -29.76 -14.35 20.28
C ASN A 246 -28.95 -13.75 19.12
N CYS A 247 -29.61 -13.48 17.99
CA CYS A 247 -28.98 -12.86 16.83
C CYS A 247 -27.72 -13.60 16.35
N TYR A 248 -27.86 -14.87 16.00
CA TYR A 248 -26.80 -15.66 15.37
C TYR A 248 -27.34 -16.44 14.18
N SER A 249 -26.44 -16.77 13.24
CA SER A 249 -26.69 -17.71 12.15
C SER A 249 -25.39 -18.42 11.79
N SER A 250 -25.47 -19.64 11.26
CA SER A 250 -24.28 -20.40 10.84
C SER A 250 -23.52 -19.77 9.68
N SER A 251 -24.19 -18.94 8.88
CA SER A 251 -23.63 -18.28 7.70
C SER A 251 -23.50 -16.76 7.87
N PHE A 252 -23.73 -16.23 9.08
CA PHE A 252 -23.73 -14.79 9.38
C PHE A 252 -24.59 -13.97 8.39
N ASN A 253 -25.78 -14.47 8.06
CA ASN A 253 -26.68 -13.87 7.06
C ASN A 253 -28.12 -13.71 7.58
N LEU A 254 -28.27 -13.52 8.89
CA LEU A 254 -29.56 -13.20 9.49
C LEU A 254 -29.95 -11.76 9.15
N ASN A 255 -31.21 -11.54 8.79
CA ASN A 255 -31.78 -10.20 8.64
C ASN A 255 -33.05 -10.09 9.49
N SER A 256 -33.01 -9.23 10.51
CA SER A 256 -34.20 -8.91 11.30
C SER A 256 -34.11 -7.50 11.89
N THR A 257 -35.24 -6.94 12.30
CA THR A 257 -35.29 -5.62 12.95
C THR A 257 -34.47 -5.54 14.24
N ALA A 258 -34.33 -6.66 14.95
CA ALA A 258 -33.56 -6.72 16.20
C ALA A 258 -32.06 -6.94 15.95
N CYS A 259 -31.70 -7.71 14.93
CA CYS A 259 -30.32 -8.13 14.69
C CYS A 259 -29.61 -7.36 13.57
N GLY A 260 -30.33 -6.55 12.77
CA GLY A 260 -29.80 -5.99 11.53
C GLY A 260 -29.54 -7.08 10.47
N ASN A 261 -28.99 -6.69 9.32
CA ASN A 261 -28.43 -7.64 8.35
C ASN A 261 -27.00 -8.00 8.77
N GLN A 262 -26.79 -9.25 9.20
CA GLN A 262 -25.48 -9.72 9.63
C GLN A 262 -24.51 -9.99 8.48
N THR A 263 -24.98 -9.96 7.22
CA THR A 263 -24.13 -10.29 6.07
C THR A 263 -22.87 -9.45 6.07
N LEU A 264 -21.71 -10.12 6.07
CA LEU A 264 -20.40 -9.47 6.12
C LEU A 264 -20.23 -8.46 4.99
N ALA A 265 -20.06 -7.19 5.35
CA ALA A 265 -19.95 -6.07 4.41
C ALA A 265 -19.11 -4.93 5.00
N SER A 266 -18.70 -4.00 4.14
CA SER A 266 -18.07 -2.72 4.49
C SER A 266 -18.77 -2.04 5.65
N PHE A 267 -18.03 -1.52 6.61
CA PHE A 267 -18.61 -0.86 7.78
C PHE A 267 -19.00 0.61 7.50
N THR A 268 -19.88 0.80 6.53
CA THR A 268 -20.38 2.12 6.08
C THR A 268 -21.88 2.11 5.84
N GLY A 269 -22.45 3.29 5.59
CA GLY A 269 -23.83 3.50 5.18
C GLY A 269 -24.86 2.75 6.03
N GLN A 270 -25.75 2.01 5.35
CA GLN A 270 -26.81 1.24 6.01
C GLN A 270 -26.26 0.15 6.95
N HIS A 271 -25.20 -0.55 6.53
CA HIS A 271 -24.61 -1.66 7.30
C HIS A 271 -24.09 -1.19 8.67
N LYS A 272 -23.41 -0.03 8.69
CA LYS A 272 -23.00 0.63 9.93
C LYS A 272 -24.21 0.95 10.82
N ALA A 273 -25.25 1.57 10.27
CA ALA A 273 -26.46 1.87 11.05
C ALA A 273 -27.13 0.60 11.63
N GLU A 274 -27.12 -0.51 10.90
CA GLU A 274 -27.68 -1.78 11.34
C GLU A 274 -26.89 -2.41 12.50
N PHE A 275 -25.56 -2.36 12.49
CA PHE A 275 -24.74 -2.77 13.63
C PHE A 275 -25.04 -1.94 14.89
N PHE A 276 -25.16 -0.62 14.74
CA PHE A 276 -25.49 0.28 15.85
C PHE A 276 -26.90 0.04 16.38
N ASN A 277 -27.84 -0.38 15.52
CA ASN A 277 -29.17 -0.83 15.96
C ASN A 277 -29.12 -2.19 16.68
N PHE A 278 -28.33 -3.16 16.19
CA PHE A 278 -28.10 -4.45 16.85
C PHE A 278 -27.53 -4.27 18.26
N SER A 279 -26.41 -3.54 18.40
CA SER A 279 -25.79 -3.27 19.70
C SER A 279 -26.74 -2.51 20.63
N ALA A 280 -27.53 -1.57 20.11
CA ALA A 280 -28.57 -0.86 20.87
C ALA A 280 -29.77 -1.73 21.27
N ARG A 281 -29.95 -2.94 20.73
CA ARG A 281 -31.11 -3.82 21.02
C ARG A 281 -30.74 -5.18 21.60
N LEU A 282 -29.44 -5.45 21.80
CA LEU A 282 -28.96 -6.70 22.38
C LEU A 282 -29.66 -6.94 23.73
N ALA A 283 -30.29 -8.11 23.91
CA ALA A 283 -31.07 -8.45 25.10
C ALA A 283 -30.45 -9.64 25.83
N ALA A 284 -30.22 -9.50 27.13
CA ALA A 284 -29.54 -10.49 27.95
C ALA A 284 -30.51 -11.62 28.38
N SER A 285 -30.20 -12.86 28.02
CA SER A 285 -30.99 -14.06 28.32
C SER A 285 -30.17 -15.34 28.12
N GLY A 286 -30.55 -16.46 28.74
CA GLY A 286 -29.91 -17.76 28.50
C GLY A 286 -28.54 -17.93 29.16
N GLY A 287 -27.80 -18.94 28.71
CA GLY A 287 -26.46 -19.30 29.23
C GLY A 287 -25.33 -18.57 28.52
N THR A 288 -24.08 -18.99 28.72
CA THR A 288 -22.89 -18.34 28.12
C THR A 288 -22.15 -19.33 27.19
N PRO A 289 -22.71 -19.67 26.01
CA PRO A 289 -22.15 -20.70 25.11
C PRO A 289 -20.97 -20.18 24.26
N LEU A 290 -19.86 -19.78 24.89
CA LEU A 290 -18.68 -19.22 24.24
C LEU A 290 -18.03 -20.19 23.25
N GLY A 291 -17.87 -21.45 23.63
CA GLY A 291 -17.28 -22.46 22.75
C GLY A 291 -18.11 -22.66 21.48
N THR A 292 -19.44 -22.63 21.62
CA THR A 292 -20.36 -22.79 20.50
C THR A 292 -20.29 -21.58 19.56
N ALA A 293 -20.21 -20.37 20.12
CA ALA A 293 -20.05 -19.14 19.34
C ALA A 293 -18.72 -19.11 18.57
N GLN A 294 -17.63 -19.58 19.17
CA GLN A 294 -16.34 -19.74 18.49
C GLN A 294 -16.42 -20.76 17.35
N ASN A 295 -17.09 -21.90 17.56
CA ASN A 295 -17.23 -22.90 16.50
C ASN A 295 -18.03 -22.41 15.30
N ARG A 296 -19.00 -21.50 15.51
CA ARG A 296 -19.69 -20.81 14.40
C ARG A 296 -18.71 -19.97 13.59
N VAL A 297 -17.78 -19.25 14.25
CA VAL A 297 -16.71 -18.50 13.57
C VAL A 297 -15.83 -19.44 12.76
N ASN A 298 -15.31 -20.50 13.38
CA ASN A 298 -14.45 -21.48 12.71
C ASN A 298 -15.15 -22.10 11.48
N SER A 299 -16.43 -22.47 11.62
CA SER A 299 -17.22 -23.05 10.53
C SER A 299 -17.49 -22.04 9.40
N TYR A 300 -17.66 -20.76 9.74
CA TYR A 300 -17.90 -19.71 8.75
C TYR A 300 -16.68 -19.47 7.86
N LEU A 301 -15.46 -19.55 8.40
CA LEU A 301 -14.22 -19.49 7.62
C LEU A 301 -14.19 -20.56 6.53
N SER A 302 -14.67 -21.77 6.82
CA SER A 302 -14.70 -22.87 5.85
C SER A 302 -15.87 -22.82 4.85
N SER A 303 -16.71 -21.78 4.89
CA SER A 303 -17.83 -21.66 3.97
C SER A 303 -17.35 -21.50 2.52
N THR A 304 -17.94 -22.28 1.61
CA THR A 304 -17.77 -22.16 0.14
C THR A 304 -19.05 -21.64 -0.52
N THR A 305 -19.96 -21.07 0.25
CA THR A 305 -21.23 -20.54 -0.25
C THR A 305 -21.07 -19.13 -0.82
N ALA A 306 -22.15 -18.58 -1.40
CA ALA A 306 -22.29 -17.17 -1.76
C ALA A 306 -21.93 -16.18 -0.63
N TYR A 307 -22.04 -16.59 0.64
CA TYR A 307 -21.82 -15.75 1.82
C TYR A 307 -20.44 -15.92 2.44
N ASN A 308 -19.51 -16.59 1.75
CA ASN A 308 -18.19 -16.90 2.32
C ASN A 308 -17.37 -15.65 2.64
N PRO A 309 -16.51 -15.70 3.68
CA PRO A 309 -15.78 -14.52 4.15
C PRO A 309 -14.70 -14.00 3.19
N TYR A 310 -14.25 -14.83 2.23
CA TYR A 310 -13.17 -14.50 1.30
C TYR A 310 -13.67 -13.83 0.02
N ALA A 311 -14.97 -13.97 -0.29
CA ALA A 311 -15.60 -13.29 -1.42
C ALA A 311 -15.49 -11.76 -1.31
N ARG A 312 -15.27 -11.10 -2.45
CA ARG A 312 -15.28 -9.64 -2.60
C ARG A 312 -16.57 -9.04 -2.06
N VAL A 313 -17.73 -9.58 -2.45
CA VAL A 313 -19.06 -9.17 -1.95
C VAL A 313 -19.88 -10.42 -1.57
N PRO A 314 -20.01 -10.74 -0.28
CA PRO A 314 -20.85 -11.84 0.18
C PRO A 314 -22.32 -11.59 -0.11
N GLY A 315 -23.06 -12.66 -0.41
CA GLY A 315 -24.50 -12.64 -0.66
C GLY A 315 -24.92 -12.57 -2.13
N ALA A 316 -23.96 -12.41 -3.06
CA ALA A 316 -24.18 -12.56 -4.50
C ALA A 316 -23.96 -14.02 -4.95
N THR A 317 -24.20 -14.35 -6.23
CA THR A 317 -23.77 -15.64 -6.80
C THR A 317 -22.27 -15.85 -6.55
N ARG A 318 -21.87 -17.02 -6.05
CA ARG A 318 -20.47 -17.33 -5.79
C ARG A 318 -19.64 -17.16 -7.07
N ASP A 319 -18.63 -16.31 -7.01
CA ASP A 319 -17.62 -16.15 -8.06
C ASP A 319 -16.24 -16.44 -7.49
N VAL A 320 -15.71 -17.61 -7.82
CA VAL A 320 -14.39 -18.09 -7.39
C VAL A 320 -13.24 -17.17 -7.81
N LYS A 321 -13.42 -16.35 -8.86
CA LYS A 321 -12.39 -15.38 -9.30
C LYS A 321 -12.29 -14.17 -8.38
N THR A 322 -13.28 -13.97 -7.50
CA THR A 322 -13.33 -12.86 -6.56
C THR A 322 -13.25 -13.31 -5.10
N GLU A 323 -12.75 -14.53 -4.87
CA GLU A 323 -12.40 -15.03 -3.54
C GLU A 323 -10.92 -14.76 -3.27
N TYR A 324 -10.63 -13.91 -2.28
CA TYR A 324 -9.29 -13.41 -2.02
C TYR A 324 -8.58 -14.21 -0.94
N ALA A 325 -7.62 -15.03 -1.37
CA ALA A 325 -6.82 -15.94 -0.53
C ALA A 325 -6.06 -15.24 0.62
N CYS A 326 -5.57 -14.04 0.39
CA CYS A 326 -4.82 -13.23 1.35
C CYS A 326 -5.65 -12.53 2.43
N ARG A 327 -6.98 -12.69 2.44
CA ARG A 327 -7.84 -11.88 3.30
C ARG A 327 -7.72 -12.28 4.77
N PRO A 328 -7.20 -11.40 5.65
CA PRO A 328 -7.12 -11.72 7.06
C PRO A 328 -8.51 -11.63 7.72
N THR A 329 -8.74 -12.50 8.71
CA THR A 329 -9.98 -12.49 9.50
C THR A 329 -9.66 -12.39 10.98
N TYR A 330 -10.33 -11.46 11.65
CA TYR A 330 -10.22 -11.20 13.07
C TYR A 330 -11.55 -11.48 13.77
N HIS A 331 -11.48 -11.94 15.01
CA HIS A 331 -12.64 -12.16 15.85
C HIS A 331 -12.48 -11.42 17.17
N LEU A 332 -13.44 -10.58 17.51
CA LEU A 332 -13.55 -9.94 18.81
C LEU A 332 -14.60 -10.69 19.62
N LEU A 333 -14.17 -11.34 20.70
CA LEU A 333 -15.03 -12.07 21.63
C LEU A 333 -15.07 -11.36 22.99
N MET A 334 -16.22 -10.83 23.36
CA MET A 334 -16.42 -10.21 24.67
C MET A 334 -17.34 -11.06 25.55
N THR A 335 -17.01 -11.21 26.84
CA THR A 335 -17.84 -11.91 27.84
C THR A 335 -17.61 -11.40 29.27
N ASP A 336 -18.59 -11.59 30.14
CA ASP A 336 -18.47 -11.33 31.58
C ASP A 336 -18.26 -12.58 32.44
N GLY A 337 -18.10 -13.77 31.85
CA GLY A 337 -18.11 -14.97 32.69
C GLY A 337 -17.85 -16.33 32.04
N PHE A 338 -18.14 -17.33 32.87
CA PHE A 338 -17.63 -18.70 32.87
C PHE A 338 -18.32 -19.60 31.82
N GLY A 339 -18.16 -19.27 30.54
CA GLY A 339 -18.77 -20.01 29.44
C GLY A 339 -18.35 -21.47 29.30
N ASP A 340 -19.00 -22.16 28.37
CA ASP A 340 -18.69 -23.54 28.03
C ASP A 340 -17.40 -23.67 27.21
N GLY A 341 -16.77 -24.83 27.30
CA GLY A 341 -15.85 -25.31 26.28
C GLY A 341 -16.55 -26.44 25.53
N SER A 342 -16.97 -26.17 24.29
CA SER A 342 -17.68 -27.14 23.46
C SER A 342 -16.82 -27.41 22.23
N GLY A 343 -15.98 -28.45 22.25
CA GLY A 343 -14.85 -28.49 21.30
C GLY A 343 -14.28 -29.83 20.85
N GLY A 344 -14.53 -30.94 21.54
CA GLY A 344 -13.89 -32.22 21.20
C GLY A 344 -12.53 -32.42 21.90
N SER A 345 -11.57 -33.04 21.21
CA SER A 345 -10.25 -33.40 21.75
C SER A 345 -9.37 -32.18 22.08
N ASN A 346 -8.43 -32.34 23.02
CA ASN A 346 -7.39 -31.33 23.32
C ASN A 346 -6.57 -30.99 22.07
N ALA A 347 -6.80 -29.81 21.48
CA ALA A 347 -6.21 -29.42 20.20
C ALA A 347 -4.82 -28.80 20.36
N ASP A 348 -4.57 -28.06 21.44
CA ASP A 348 -3.30 -27.38 21.71
C ASP A 348 -2.30 -28.24 22.51
N GLY A 349 -2.78 -29.34 23.09
CA GLY A 349 -2.00 -30.36 23.76
C GLY A 349 -1.67 -31.60 22.92
N THR A 350 -2.20 -31.68 21.69
CA THR A 350 -1.94 -32.81 20.78
C THR A 350 -0.94 -32.42 19.69
N PRO A 351 0.16 -33.16 19.50
CA PRO A 351 1.10 -32.92 18.41
C PRO A 351 0.42 -32.94 17.04
N ARG A 352 0.73 -31.96 16.19
CA ARG A 352 0.15 -31.85 14.84
C ARG A 352 1.08 -31.16 13.86
N THR A 353 0.85 -31.40 12.57
CA THR A 353 1.51 -30.67 11.49
C THR A 353 0.61 -29.51 11.07
N LEU A 354 1.15 -28.30 11.08
CA LEU A 354 0.47 -27.10 10.62
C LEU A 354 0.44 -27.05 9.07
N PRO A 355 -0.43 -26.23 8.46
CA PRO A 355 -0.58 -26.18 6.99
C PRO A 355 0.70 -25.80 6.22
N ASP A 356 1.65 -25.11 6.86
CA ASP A 356 2.96 -24.79 6.30
C ASP A 356 4.01 -25.91 6.46
N GLY A 357 3.61 -27.07 7.00
CA GLY A 357 4.47 -28.22 7.24
C GLY A 357 5.22 -28.19 8.57
N LYS A 358 5.10 -27.12 9.38
CA LYS A 358 5.76 -27.09 10.70
C LYS A 358 5.09 -28.03 11.69
N ALA A 359 5.92 -28.78 12.42
CA ALA A 359 5.46 -29.59 13.52
C ALA A 359 5.20 -28.71 14.75
N PHE A 360 3.97 -28.76 15.27
CA PHE A 360 3.61 -28.27 16.58
C PHE A 360 3.64 -29.44 17.56
N ALA A 361 4.51 -29.35 18.56
CA ALA A 361 4.77 -30.42 19.52
C ALA A 361 4.14 -30.18 20.91
N GLY A 362 3.16 -29.27 21.02
CA GLY A 362 2.60 -28.87 22.32
C GLY A 362 3.61 -28.11 23.17
N THR A 363 3.98 -26.90 22.72
CA THR A 363 4.95 -26.04 23.43
C THR A 363 4.27 -24.96 24.28
N ALA A 364 4.91 -24.58 25.38
CA ALA A 364 4.56 -23.37 26.12
C ALA A 364 4.67 -22.11 25.22
N PRO A 365 3.83 -21.08 25.41
CA PRO A 365 2.72 -21.01 26.36
C PRO A 365 1.39 -21.54 25.79
N TYR A 366 1.39 -22.23 24.64
CA TYR A 366 0.16 -22.69 23.97
C TYR A 366 -0.37 -24.00 24.53
N TYR A 367 0.50 -24.84 25.07
CA TYR A 367 0.16 -26.18 25.52
C TYR A 367 -0.66 -26.20 26.81
N ASP A 368 -1.78 -26.93 26.81
CA ASP A 368 -2.36 -27.48 28.04
C ASP A 368 -2.66 -29.00 27.94
N LYS A 369 -3.16 -29.60 29.03
CA LYS A 369 -3.55 -31.02 29.08
C LYS A 369 -5.07 -31.25 29.13
N TRP A 370 -5.86 -30.19 29.07
CA TRP A 370 -7.31 -30.20 29.23
C TRP A 370 -7.97 -30.35 27.86
N SER A 371 -9.12 -31.02 27.80
CA SER A 371 -9.87 -31.17 26.55
C SER A 371 -11.20 -30.43 26.65
N ASN A 372 -11.77 -30.07 25.52
CA ASN A 372 -13.04 -29.33 25.42
C ASN A 372 -12.94 -27.97 26.12
N THR A 373 -11.90 -27.20 25.84
CA THR A 373 -11.76 -25.83 26.35
C THR A 373 -12.13 -24.79 25.28
N LEU A 374 -12.38 -23.55 25.69
CA LEU A 374 -12.51 -22.44 24.73
C LEU A 374 -11.19 -22.21 23.98
N ALA A 375 -10.05 -22.40 24.67
CA ALA A 375 -8.72 -22.25 24.09
C ALA A 375 -8.44 -23.28 22.98
N ASP A 376 -8.94 -24.51 23.11
CA ASP A 376 -8.91 -25.54 22.06
C ASP A 376 -9.62 -25.06 20.79
N ASN A 377 -10.84 -24.52 20.93
CA ASN A 377 -11.63 -24.06 19.78
C ASN A 377 -10.97 -22.88 19.07
N ILE A 378 -10.42 -21.96 19.83
CA ILE A 378 -9.70 -20.81 19.29
C ILE A 378 -8.41 -21.28 18.59
N PHE A 379 -7.67 -22.22 19.20
CA PHE A 379 -6.49 -22.83 18.58
C PHE A 379 -6.84 -23.54 17.26
N LEU A 380 -7.96 -24.25 17.19
CA LEU A 380 -8.42 -24.90 15.96
C LEU A 380 -8.70 -23.90 14.84
N GLY A 381 -9.28 -22.74 15.16
CA GLY A 381 -9.50 -21.66 14.19
C GLY A 381 -8.21 -21.06 13.63
N TRP A 382 -7.13 -21.12 14.40
CA TRP A 382 -5.80 -20.68 13.97
C TRP A 382 -4.99 -21.79 13.28
N ALA A 383 -4.97 -23.01 13.82
CA ALA A 383 -4.08 -24.09 13.38
C ALA A 383 -4.59 -24.87 12.15
N THR A 384 -5.81 -24.58 11.68
CA THR A 384 -6.44 -25.27 10.54
C THR A 384 -6.50 -24.33 9.34
N ASP A 385 -6.10 -24.82 8.17
CA ASP A 385 -6.42 -24.17 6.91
C ASP A 385 -7.91 -24.31 6.64
N ALA A 386 -8.64 -23.21 6.82
CA ALA A 386 -10.09 -23.21 6.69
C ALA A 386 -10.56 -23.41 5.24
N ARG A 387 -9.73 -23.12 4.23
CA ARG A 387 -10.09 -23.11 2.80
C ARG A 387 -8.96 -23.69 1.95
N THR A 388 -8.81 -25.01 1.98
CA THR A 388 -7.79 -25.72 1.18
C THR A 388 -7.96 -25.61 -0.34
N ASP A 389 -9.08 -25.04 -0.83
CA ASP A 389 -9.31 -24.70 -2.23
C ASP A 389 -8.79 -23.31 -2.63
N LEU A 390 -8.25 -22.54 -1.69
CA LEU A 390 -7.54 -21.28 -1.91
C LEU A 390 -6.05 -21.44 -1.59
N ASP A 391 -5.21 -20.61 -2.22
CA ASP A 391 -3.79 -20.59 -1.89
C ASP A 391 -3.55 -20.03 -0.48
N ASN A 392 -2.49 -20.48 0.19
CA ASN A 392 -2.09 -19.95 1.51
C ASN A 392 -1.29 -18.64 1.37
N LYS A 393 -2.03 -17.54 1.15
CA LYS A 393 -1.50 -16.19 0.92
C LYS A 393 -1.88 -15.17 2.01
N VAL A 394 -2.44 -15.60 3.14
CA VAL A 394 -2.69 -14.69 4.27
C VAL A 394 -1.33 -14.12 4.73
N PRO A 395 -1.15 -12.80 4.83
CA PRO A 395 0.15 -12.25 5.20
C PRO A 395 0.48 -12.55 6.67
N PRO A 396 1.69 -13.06 6.97
CA PRO A 396 2.11 -13.29 8.34
C PRO A 396 2.37 -11.94 9.05
N ARG A 397 2.21 -11.92 10.37
CA ARG A 397 2.33 -10.74 11.24
C ARG A 397 3.45 -10.92 12.26
N TYR A 398 4.57 -10.23 12.10
CA TYR A 398 5.66 -10.25 13.07
C TYR A 398 5.73 -8.92 13.84
N ARG A 399 5.42 -8.93 15.15
CA ARG A 399 5.52 -7.75 16.05
C ARG A 399 6.80 -7.70 16.86
N ASP A 400 7.46 -8.83 17.05
CA ASP A 400 8.61 -8.95 17.94
C ASP A 400 9.58 -10.02 17.42
N GLY A 401 10.54 -9.57 16.61
CA GLY A 401 11.45 -10.45 15.87
C GLY A 401 10.74 -11.34 14.85
N ASN A 402 11.45 -12.35 14.32
CA ASN A 402 10.93 -13.32 13.35
C ASN A 402 10.73 -14.73 13.94
N ASP A 403 10.73 -14.85 15.27
CA ASP A 403 10.50 -16.13 15.93
C ASP A 403 9.06 -16.60 15.68
N TYR A 404 8.93 -17.79 15.10
CA TYR A 404 7.68 -18.44 14.73
C TYR A 404 6.81 -18.75 15.95
N TRP A 405 7.43 -19.08 17.08
CA TRP A 405 6.70 -19.52 18.27
C TRP A 405 6.48 -18.38 19.27
N ASN A 406 7.02 -17.19 19.02
CA ASN A 406 6.72 -16.00 19.82
C ASN A 406 5.21 -15.68 19.74
N PRO A 407 4.45 -15.67 20.84
CA PRO A 407 3.00 -15.40 20.85
C PRO A 407 2.59 -14.00 20.38
N LYS A 408 3.54 -13.07 20.27
CA LYS A 408 3.31 -11.76 19.65
C LYS A 408 3.29 -11.82 18.12
N ASN A 409 3.83 -12.89 17.54
CA ASN A 409 3.92 -13.09 16.10
C ASN A 409 2.86 -14.09 15.63
N ASP A 410 2.33 -13.85 14.44
CA ASP A 410 1.44 -14.75 13.72
C ASP A 410 2.08 -15.18 12.39
N PRO A 411 2.73 -16.35 12.33
CA PRO A 411 3.39 -16.81 11.12
C PRO A 411 2.42 -17.45 10.11
N ALA A 412 1.13 -17.57 10.44
CA ALA A 412 0.19 -18.33 9.63
C ALA A 412 -0.09 -17.65 8.28
N THR A 413 0.08 -18.42 7.20
CA THR A 413 -0.23 -17.95 5.83
C THR A 413 -1.50 -18.53 5.24
N TRP A 414 -2.15 -19.45 5.96
CA TRP A 414 -3.39 -20.09 5.53
C TRP A 414 -4.62 -19.31 5.98
N GLN A 415 -5.78 -19.67 5.47
CA GLN A 415 -7.04 -19.07 5.88
C GLN A 415 -7.37 -19.42 7.33
N HIS A 416 -7.23 -18.45 8.24
CA HIS A 416 -7.38 -18.64 9.70
C HIS A 416 -8.05 -17.42 10.36
N VAL A 417 -8.31 -17.53 11.67
CA VAL A 417 -8.80 -16.41 12.50
C VAL A 417 -7.89 -16.12 13.69
N THR A 418 -7.58 -14.84 13.88
CA THR A 418 -6.95 -14.31 15.09
C THR A 418 -8.03 -13.79 16.05
N THR A 419 -8.13 -14.35 17.25
CA THR A 419 -9.19 -14.02 18.22
C THR A 419 -8.67 -13.13 19.35
N TYR A 420 -9.28 -11.96 19.51
CA TYR A 420 -9.12 -11.07 20.66
C TYR A 420 -10.22 -11.36 21.68
N THR A 421 -9.84 -11.51 22.95
CA THR A 421 -10.78 -11.82 24.03
C THR A 421 -10.85 -10.67 25.03
N VAL A 422 -12.07 -10.29 25.43
CA VAL A 422 -12.30 -9.22 26.41
C VAL A 422 -13.15 -9.77 27.55
N GLY A 423 -12.57 -9.83 28.75
CA GLY A 423 -13.22 -10.26 29.98
C GLY A 423 -13.63 -9.07 30.86
N LEU A 424 -14.89 -8.99 31.27
CA LEU A 424 -15.40 -7.88 32.11
C LEU A 424 -15.33 -8.21 33.62
N GLY A 425 -14.41 -7.58 34.34
CA GLY A 425 -14.25 -7.71 35.80
C GLY A 425 -13.74 -9.08 36.25
N LEU A 426 -12.98 -9.75 35.39
CA LEU A 426 -12.53 -11.12 35.60
C LEU A 426 -11.11 -11.20 36.19
N GLY A 427 -10.37 -10.09 36.22
CA GLY A 427 -8.98 -10.02 36.73
C GLY A 427 -8.83 -10.56 38.15
N PRO A 428 -9.67 -10.16 39.12
CA PRO A 428 -9.62 -10.67 40.49
C PRO A 428 -9.90 -12.18 40.64
N THR A 429 -10.45 -12.82 39.61
CA THR A 429 -10.69 -14.27 39.59
C THR A 429 -9.39 -15.04 39.36
N LEU A 430 -8.40 -14.42 38.72
CA LEU A 430 -7.09 -15.01 38.43
C LEU A 430 -6.14 -14.86 39.63
N LYS A 431 -6.20 -15.81 40.56
CA LYS A 431 -5.39 -15.83 41.78
C LYS A 431 -4.06 -16.55 41.61
N TYR A 432 -4.05 -17.62 40.82
CA TYR A 432 -2.90 -18.45 40.49
C TYR A 432 -2.10 -17.88 39.31
N LEU A 433 -2.78 -17.37 38.27
CA LEU A 433 -2.16 -16.66 37.13
C LEU A 433 -2.37 -15.15 37.29
N GLN A 434 -1.41 -14.42 37.85
CA GLN A 434 -1.60 -13.00 38.11
C GLN A 434 -1.65 -12.18 36.82
N TRP A 435 -2.72 -11.41 36.63
CA TRP A 435 -2.85 -10.47 35.51
C TRP A 435 -2.03 -9.19 35.78
N GLY A 436 -1.17 -8.81 34.84
CA GLY A 436 -0.28 -7.64 35.00
C GLY A 436 -0.78 -6.34 34.35
N GLY A 437 -1.95 -6.37 33.70
CA GLY A 437 -2.52 -5.23 32.97
C GLY A 437 -2.60 -5.43 31.45
N ASP A 438 -1.73 -6.27 30.88
CA ASP A 438 -1.73 -6.64 29.47
C ASP A 438 -1.40 -8.13 29.24
N THR A 439 -1.64 -8.62 28.01
CA THR A 439 -1.51 -10.04 27.61
C THR A 439 -0.15 -10.65 27.90
N TYR A 440 0.91 -9.84 27.90
CA TYR A 440 2.30 -10.27 27.97
C TYR A 440 2.96 -9.90 29.31
N SER A 441 2.17 -9.52 30.31
CA SER A 441 2.60 -9.09 31.64
C SER A 441 2.15 -10.06 32.75
N GLY A 442 2.52 -9.78 34.00
CA GLY A 442 2.11 -10.58 35.16
C GLY A 442 2.70 -11.99 35.16
N SER A 443 1.85 -13.02 35.15
CA SER A 443 2.27 -14.44 35.08
C SER A 443 2.63 -14.94 33.67
N TYR A 444 2.55 -14.10 32.63
CA TYR A 444 2.93 -14.50 31.27
C TYR A 444 4.36 -15.05 31.14
N PRO A 445 5.41 -14.44 31.74
CA PRO A 445 6.78 -14.98 31.62
C PRO A 445 6.91 -16.42 32.11
N GLN A 446 6.21 -16.76 33.20
CA GLN A 446 6.18 -18.12 33.76
C GLN A 446 5.34 -19.10 32.92
N LEU A 447 4.34 -18.60 32.19
CA LEU A 447 3.63 -19.40 31.19
C LEU A 447 4.51 -19.65 29.97
N LEU A 448 5.30 -18.66 29.55
CA LEU A 448 6.21 -18.73 28.41
C LEU A 448 7.36 -19.71 28.63
N ASP A 449 7.96 -19.71 29.83
CA ASP A 449 9.03 -20.65 30.18
C ASP A 449 8.53 -22.03 30.67
N GLY A 450 7.22 -22.18 30.84
CA GLY A 450 6.55 -23.42 31.27
C GLY A 450 6.61 -23.71 32.78
N SER A 451 7.09 -22.78 33.61
CA SER A 451 7.11 -22.91 35.07
C SER A 451 5.73 -22.78 35.73
N LYS A 452 4.73 -22.25 35.02
CA LYS A 452 3.30 -22.29 35.37
C LYS A 452 2.50 -22.99 34.26
N SER A 453 1.39 -23.62 34.63
CA SER A 453 0.52 -24.35 33.70
C SER A 453 -0.89 -23.78 33.65
N TRP A 454 -1.57 -23.92 32.52
CA TRP A 454 -2.96 -23.49 32.39
C TRP A 454 -3.90 -24.30 33.31
N PRO A 455 -4.80 -23.64 34.07
CA PRO A 455 -5.72 -24.31 34.97
C PRO A 455 -6.93 -24.94 34.25
N ASN A 456 -7.50 -25.99 34.85
CA ASN A 456 -8.62 -26.74 34.26
C ASN A 456 -9.94 -25.92 34.26
N PRO A 457 -10.53 -25.58 33.09
CA PRO A 457 -11.80 -24.85 33.02
C PRO A 457 -13.03 -25.72 33.35
N SER A 458 -12.89 -27.05 33.33
CA SER A 458 -13.99 -28.01 33.51
C SER A 458 -14.09 -28.55 34.94
N GLY A 459 -13.15 -28.23 35.82
CA GLY A 459 -13.15 -28.70 37.20
C GLY A 459 -12.05 -28.08 38.05
N SER A 460 -12.30 -27.95 39.36
CA SER A 460 -11.26 -27.48 40.28
C SER A 460 -10.11 -28.47 40.37
N THR A 461 -8.87 -27.97 40.34
CA THR A 461 -7.65 -28.79 40.34
C THR A 461 -6.62 -28.25 41.33
N SER A 462 -5.75 -29.13 41.82
CA SER A 462 -4.58 -28.72 42.61
C SER A 462 -3.40 -28.50 41.68
N ILE A 463 -2.91 -27.27 41.58
CA ILE A 463 -1.78 -26.87 40.72
C ILE A 463 -0.79 -26.09 41.60
N ASP A 464 0.48 -26.49 41.59
CA ASP A 464 1.57 -25.88 42.39
C ASP A 464 1.23 -25.67 43.88
N GLY A 465 0.52 -26.63 44.48
CA GLY A 465 0.11 -26.57 45.88
C GLY A 465 -1.07 -25.63 46.18
N MET A 466 -1.69 -25.03 45.17
CA MET A 466 -2.92 -24.23 45.29
C MET A 466 -4.13 -24.96 44.70
N THR A 467 -5.29 -24.84 45.35
CA THR A 467 -6.57 -25.25 44.74
C THR A 467 -7.05 -24.15 43.80
N VAL A 468 -6.97 -24.42 42.50
CA VAL A 468 -7.46 -23.52 41.43
C VAL A 468 -8.88 -23.94 41.05
N THR A 469 -9.80 -22.99 41.04
CA THR A 469 -11.22 -23.28 40.79
C THR A 469 -11.52 -23.41 39.29
N ALA A 470 -12.59 -24.14 38.93
CA ALA A 470 -13.03 -24.22 37.53
C ALA A 470 -13.35 -22.84 36.92
N ASN A 471 -13.88 -21.92 37.71
CA ASN A 471 -14.17 -20.54 37.32
C ASN A 471 -12.90 -19.79 36.93
N GLU A 472 -11.87 -19.89 37.76
CA GLU A 472 -10.54 -19.35 37.44
C GLU A 472 -9.94 -19.99 36.18
N GLY A 473 -10.12 -21.31 36.01
CA GLY A 473 -9.80 -22.04 34.79
C GLY A 473 -10.42 -21.45 33.52
N LYS A 474 -11.70 -21.08 33.58
CA LYS A 474 -12.43 -20.51 32.44
C LYS A 474 -12.00 -19.10 32.07
N VAL A 475 -11.61 -18.26 33.04
CA VAL A 475 -11.02 -16.94 32.75
C VAL A 475 -9.65 -17.11 32.11
N ALA A 476 -8.84 -18.02 32.66
CA ALA A 476 -7.55 -18.35 32.08
C ALA A 476 -7.69 -18.86 30.63
N ALA A 477 -8.76 -19.60 30.30
CA ALA A 477 -9.03 -20.06 28.94
C ALA A 477 -9.30 -18.92 27.93
N LEU A 478 -9.77 -17.73 28.37
CA LEU A 478 -9.87 -16.55 27.50
C LEU A 478 -8.47 -16.01 27.14
N TRP A 479 -7.58 -15.94 28.13
CA TRP A 479 -6.19 -15.51 27.95
C TRP A 479 -5.41 -16.50 27.09
N HIS A 480 -5.52 -17.79 27.43
CA HIS A 480 -4.91 -18.89 26.70
C HIS A 480 -5.41 -18.96 25.25
N GLY A 481 -6.72 -18.83 25.03
CA GLY A 481 -7.31 -18.79 23.69
C GLY A 481 -6.78 -17.64 22.83
N ALA A 482 -6.69 -16.42 23.40
CA ALA A 482 -6.09 -15.30 22.69
C ALA A 482 -4.65 -15.60 22.25
N LEU A 483 -3.80 -16.12 23.15
CA LEU A 483 -2.45 -16.54 22.81
C LEU A 483 -2.43 -17.64 21.74
N ASN A 484 -3.30 -18.64 21.85
CA ASN A 484 -3.42 -19.77 20.92
C ASN A 484 -3.71 -19.33 19.47
N SER A 485 -4.44 -18.23 19.27
CA SER A 485 -4.70 -17.66 17.95
C SER A 485 -3.86 -16.44 17.60
N ARG A 486 -2.86 -16.11 18.44
CA ARG A 486 -1.99 -14.92 18.29
C ARG A 486 -2.74 -13.59 18.40
N GLY A 487 -3.87 -13.57 19.11
CA GLY A 487 -4.57 -12.36 19.52
C GLY A 487 -4.11 -11.85 20.87
N GLU A 488 -4.90 -10.95 21.45
CA GLU A 488 -4.67 -10.38 22.77
C GLU A 488 -5.90 -10.53 23.67
N PHE A 489 -5.63 -10.76 24.95
CA PHE A 489 -6.61 -10.77 26.02
C PHE A 489 -6.60 -9.44 26.77
N PHE A 490 -7.80 -8.97 27.09
CA PHE A 490 -8.00 -7.78 27.90
C PHE A 490 -8.91 -8.15 29.07
N SER A 491 -8.42 -7.99 30.30
CA SER A 491 -9.26 -7.99 31.50
C SER A 491 -9.63 -6.54 31.82
N ALA A 492 -10.85 -6.14 31.47
CA ALA A 492 -11.37 -4.81 31.77
C ALA A 492 -12.12 -4.86 33.10
N ASP A 493 -11.51 -4.36 34.17
CA ASP A 493 -12.14 -4.36 35.49
C ASP A 493 -13.03 -3.12 35.69
N SER A 494 -12.91 -2.11 34.83
CA SER A 494 -13.75 -0.91 34.79
C SER A 494 -14.34 -0.63 33.41
N THR A 495 -15.37 0.22 33.38
CA THR A 495 -16.01 0.64 32.13
C THR A 495 -15.10 1.45 31.20
N SER A 496 -14.09 2.15 31.75
CA SER A 496 -13.11 2.90 30.97
C SER A 496 -12.07 1.99 30.32
N GLU A 497 -11.56 1.01 31.07
CA GLU A 497 -10.64 0.00 30.53
C GLU A 497 -11.31 -0.82 29.43
N LEU A 498 -12.63 -1.03 29.53
CA LEU A 498 -13.39 -1.69 28.49
C LEU A 498 -13.35 -0.90 27.17
N VAL A 499 -13.60 0.42 27.20
CA VAL A 499 -13.51 1.26 26.00
C VAL A 499 -12.09 1.24 25.42
N GLN A 500 -11.07 1.33 26.29
CA GLN A 500 -9.66 1.31 25.89
C GLN A 500 -9.26 -0.03 25.24
N ALA A 501 -9.73 -1.16 25.79
CA ALA A 501 -9.49 -2.48 25.24
C ALA A 501 -10.02 -2.60 23.79
N PHE A 502 -11.26 -2.17 23.55
CA PHE A 502 -11.83 -2.19 22.20
C PHE A 502 -11.07 -1.25 21.23
N GLN A 503 -10.68 -0.06 21.69
CA GLN A 503 -9.89 0.88 20.86
C GLN A 503 -8.50 0.31 20.52
N ALA A 504 -7.83 -0.33 21.48
CA ALA A 504 -6.54 -1.00 21.25
C ALA A 504 -6.66 -2.12 20.22
N ILE A 505 -7.72 -2.94 20.30
CA ILE A 505 -8.01 -4.01 19.32
C ILE A 505 -8.21 -3.43 17.92
N VAL A 506 -9.02 -2.37 17.79
CA VAL A 506 -9.27 -1.71 16.50
C VAL A 506 -7.99 -1.09 15.91
N SER A 507 -7.17 -0.44 16.74
CA SER A 507 -5.87 0.11 16.34
C SER A 507 -4.92 -0.99 15.87
N SER A 508 -4.88 -2.12 16.60
CA SER A 508 -4.11 -3.31 16.26
C SER A 508 -4.51 -3.88 14.89
N ILE A 509 -5.82 -4.04 14.64
CA ILE A 509 -6.35 -4.51 13.34
C ILE A 509 -5.99 -3.53 12.21
N SER A 510 -6.13 -2.23 12.46
CA SER A 510 -5.86 -1.17 11.48
C SER A 510 -4.37 -1.11 11.12
N THR A 511 -3.48 -1.22 12.11
CA THR A 511 -2.02 -1.24 11.92
C THR A 511 -1.54 -2.51 11.22
N ASN A 512 -2.27 -3.63 11.34
CA ASN A 512 -1.89 -4.86 10.65
C ASN A 512 -2.18 -4.81 9.14
N GLN A 513 -3.24 -4.10 8.71
CA GLN A 513 -3.51 -3.86 7.29
C GLN A 513 -2.38 -3.09 6.61
N LEU A 514 -1.68 -2.26 7.38
CA LEU A 514 -0.51 -1.53 6.94
C LEU A 514 0.63 -2.52 6.58
N ALA A 515 0.91 -3.52 7.41
CA ALA A 515 1.94 -4.52 7.14
C ALA A 515 1.67 -5.38 5.89
N VAL A 516 0.40 -5.70 5.59
CA VAL A 516 -0.01 -6.50 4.42
C VAL A 516 0.39 -5.83 3.10
N ALA A 517 0.16 -4.53 2.97
CA ALA A 517 0.49 -3.80 1.75
C ALA A 517 2.01 -3.58 1.60
N ALA A 518 2.74 -3.51 2.72
CA ALA A 518 4.19 -3.28 2.78
C ALA A 518 5.04 -4.48 2.32
N ALA A 519 4.56 -5.72 2.53
CA ALA A 519 5.33 -6.93 2.25
C ALA A 519 5.71 -7.12 0.77
N GLY A 520 5.09 -6.38 -0.16
CA GLY A 520 5.38 -6.40 -1.60
C GLY A 520 5.98 -5.10 -2.16
N ALA A 521 6.38 -4.14 -1.32
CA ALA A 521 6.71 -2.79 -1.76
C ALA A 521 8.21 -2.60 -2.10
N SER A 522 8.58 -2.85 -3.35
CA SER A 522 9.88 -2.44 -3.93
C SER A 522 9.64 -1.83 -5.30
N SER A 523 10.32 -0.72 -5.58
CA SER A 523 10.05 0.11 -6.76
C SER A 523 11.14 0.00 -7.83
N THR A 524 12.31 0.58 -7.58
CA THR A 524 13.37 0.77 -8.58
C THR A 524 14.77 0.61 -7.98
N SER A 525 15.77 0.33 -8.82
CA SER A 525 17.15 0.20 -8.37
C SER A 525 18.15 0.85 -9.33
N LEU A 526 19.28 1.31 -8.79
CA LEU A 526 20.41 1.86 -9.53
C LEU A 526 21.71 1.32 -8.96
N SER A 527 22.62 0.86 -9.81
CA SER A 527 23.95 0.43 -9.38
C SER A 527 25.07 1.38 -9.81
N THR A 528 26.12 1.40 -8.98
CA THR A 528 27.44 1.96 -9.20
C THR A 528 28.48 0.84 -9.05
N ASP A 529 29.75 1.09 -9.39
CA ASP A 529 30.81 0.07 -9.33
C ASP A 529 30.92 -0.69 -8.00
N THR A 530 30.43 -0.11 -6.88
CA THR A 530 30.52 -0.73 -5.54
C THR A 530 29.19 -0.75 -4.76
N HIS A 531 28.16 -0.01 -5.19
CA HIS A 531 26.91 0.12 -4.44
C HIS A 531 25.67 0.09 -5.35
N LEU A 532 24.63 -0.62 -4.91
CA LEU A 532 23.27 -0.60 -5.48
C LEU A 532 22.34 0.17 -4.53
N TYR A 533 21.67 1.19 -5.05
CA TYR A 533 20.66 1.98 -4.34
C TYR A 533 19.27 1.54 -4.78
N ARG A 534 18.40 1.25 -3.83
CA ARG A 534 17.03 0.81 -4.07
C ARG A 534 16.03 1.73 -3.42
N ALA A 535 15.11 2.27 -4.21
CA ALA A 535 13.97 3.00 -3.69
C ALA A 535 12.94 2.04 -3.10
N SER A 536 12.20 2.50 -2.09
CA SER A 536 11.08 1.79 -1.51
C SER A 536 9.96 2.74 -1.14
N TYR A 537 8.79 2.16 -0.90
CA TYR A 537 7.63 2.87 -0.39
C TYR A 537 6.92 2.03 0.67
N GLN A 538 6.13 2.71 1.50
CA GLN A 538 5.31 2.11 2.53
C GLN A 538 3.85 2.50 2.26
N PRO A 539 3.01 1.60 1.74
CA PRO A 539 1.64 1.90 1.29
C PRO A 539 0.63 2.20 2.42
N THR A 540 1.16 2.43 3.62
CA THR A 540 0.43 2.53 4.87
C THR A 540 0.33 3.96 5.34
N ASP A 541 1.45 4.66 5.20
CA ASP A 541 1.63 6.06 5.53
C ASP A 541 2.18 6.86 4.35
N TRP A 542 2.43 6.19 3.22
CA TRP A 542 3.03 6.72 2.00
C TRP A 542 4.38 7.39 2.27
N SER A 543 5.18 6.76 3.13
CA SER A 543 6.59 7.10 3.32
C SER A 543 7.49 6.30 2.37
N GLY A 544 8.68 6.82 2.06
CA GLY A 544 9.67 6.14 1.23
C GLY A 544 11.00 5.97 1.92
N ASP A 545 11.88 5.16 1.34
CA ASP A 545 13.28 5.04 1.73
C ASP A 545 14.18 4.79 0.51
N ILE A 546 15.48 4.99 0.70
CA ILE A 546 16.51 4.50 -0.20
C ILE A 546 17.41 3.56 0.60
N LEU A 547 17.46 2.31 0.18
CA LEU A 547 18.30 1.28 0.76
C LEU A 547 19.58 1.14 -0.07
N GLN A 548 20.73 1.07 0.59
CA GLN A 548 22.00 0.83 -0.07
C GLN A 548 22.41 -0.63 0.10
N TYR A 549 22.96 -1.21 -0.96
CA TYR A 549 23.55 -2.54 -1.01
C TYR A 549 24.99 -2.41 -1.48
N ARG A 550 25.90 -3.20 -0.94
CA ARG A 550 27.27 -3.34 -1.45
C ARG A 550 27.34 -4.50 -2.41
N LEU A 551 28.03 -4.31 -3.53
CA LEU A 551 28.33 -5.40 -4.46
C LEU A 551 29.69 -6.02 -4.10
N ASP A 552 29.75 -7.35 -4.01
CA ASP A 552 31.01 -8.08 -3.87
C ASP A 552 31.72 -8.27 -5.22
N ALA A 553 32.89 -8.92 -5.22
CA ALA A 553 33.69 -9.14 -6.44
C ALA A 553 33.01 -10.04 -7.48
N ASP A 554 32.05 -10.87 -7.05
CA ASP A 554 31.24 -11.74 -7.89
C ASP A 554 29.91 -11.06 -8.30
N GLY A 555 29.70 -9.81 -7.86
CA GLY A 555 28.53 -8.99 -8.13
C GLY A 555 27.31 -9.31 -7.25
N ASN A 556 27.45 -10.05 -6.15
CA ASN A 556 26.32 -10.29 -5.24
C ASN A 556 26.06 -9.06 -4.37
N ALA A 557 24.78 -8.72 -4.18
CA ALA A 557 24.35 -7.60 -3.37
C ALA A 557 24.20 -7.99 -1.89
N GLN A 558 24.88 -7.27 -1.00
CA GLN A 558 24.71 -7.37 0.45
C GLN A 558 24.08 -6.08 0.99
N ALA A 559 22.93 -6.19 1.64
CA ALA A 559 22.24 -5.03 2.20
C ALA A 559 23.10 -4.31 3.23
N ASN A 560 23.28 -3.00 3.07
CA ASN A 560 23.83 -2.14 4.11
C ASN A 560 22.71 -1.77 5.08
N THR A 561 22.37 -2.68 5.99
CA THR A 561 21.25 -2.51 6.95
C THR A 561 21.44 -1.34 7.91
N ALA A 562 22.63 -0.72 7.97
CA ALA A 562 22.91 0.44 8.80
C ALA A 562 22.54 1.78 8.16
N LEU A 563 22.33 1.84 6.83
CA LEU A 563 22.07 3.09 6.11
C LEU A 563 20.63 3.13 5.56
N SER A 564 19.85 4.08 6.08
CA SER A 564 18.49 4.40 5.65
C SER A 564 18.38 5.91 5.45
N PHE A 565 18.04 6.34 4.23
CA PHE A 565 18.04 7.75 3.84
C PHE A 565 16.88 8.49 4.51
N ARG A 566 15.71 7.84 4.67
CA ARG A 566 14.58 8.44 5.42
C ARG A 566 14.96 8.74 6.87
N ASN A 567 15.67 7.83 7.52
CA ASN A 567 16.09 8.00 8.92
C ASN A 567 17.11 9.14 9.07
N GLN A 568 17.96 9.35 8.07
CA GLN A 568 18.88 10.50 8.03
C GLN A 568 18.11 11.82 7.80
N LEU A 569 17.07 11.81 6.96
CA LEU A 569 16.24 12.99 6.73
C LEU A 569 15.42 13.36 7.96
N ASP A 570 14.86 12.39 8.69
CA ASP A 570 14.08 12.63 9.91
C ASP A 570 14.87 13.31 11.04
N GLN A 571 16.20 13.19 11.02
CA GLN A 571 17.09 13.84 11.99
C GLN A 571 17.34 15.33 11.67
N ARG A 572 16.93 15.81 10.49
CA ARG A 572 17.16 17.21 10.09
C ARG A 572 16.06 18.12 10.64
N SER A 573 16.47 19.27 11.17
CA SER A 573 15.52 20.34 11.50
C SER A 573 15.03 21.02 10.21
N PRO A 574 13.77 21.52 10.17
CA PRO A 574 13.23 22.20 8.98
C PRO A 574 14.11 23.37 8.53
N ALA A 575 14.62 24.16 9.48
CA ALA A 575 15.48 25.30 9.22
C ALA A 575 16.88 24.94 8.65
N SER A 576 17.30 23.68 8.80
CA SER A 576 18.58 23.21 8.27
C SER A 576 18.48 22.64 6.85
N ARG A 577 17.28 22.49 6.29
CA ARG A 577 17.08 21.94 4.94
C ARG A 577 17.20 23.04 3.89
N SER A 578 17.94 22.77 2.83
CA SER A 578 18.07 23.66 1.67
C SER A 578 17.03 23.28 0.63
N LEU A 579 15.83 23.85 0.75
CA LEU A 579 14.71 23.57 -0.15
C LEU A 579 14.56 24.68 -1.16
N TYR A 580 14.45 24.34 -2.44
CA TYR A 580 14.38 25.29 -3.54
C TYR A 580 13.08 25.14 -4.34
N ILE A 581 12.58 26.25 -4.87
CA ILE A 581 11.42 26.29 -5.77
C ILE A 581 11.63 27.36 -6.85
N ASN A 582 11.04 27.14 -8.02
CA ASN A 582 10.94 28.15 -9.06
C ASN A 582 9.85 29.18 -8.72
N THR A 583 10.24 30.44 -8.54
CA THR A 583 9.32 31.55 -8.20
C THR A 583 8.85 32.36 -9.41
N ARG A 584 9.28 31.99 -10.63
CA ARG A 584 8.78 32.53 -11.90
C ARG A 584 8.39 31.41 -12.85
N PRO A 585 7.38 30.59 -12.49
CA PRO A 585 6.96 29.44 -13.29
C PRO A 585 6.31 29.84 -14.63
N ASP A 586 5.99 31.12 -14.82
CA ASP A 586 5.47 31.69 -16.07
C ASP A 586 6.55 31.93 -17.13
N ARG A 587 7.82 31.69 -16.81
CA ARG A 587 8.95 31.88 -17.72
C ARG A 587 9.80 30.62 -17.82
N PRO A 588 10.30 30.26 -19.03
CA PRO A 588 11.16 29.10 -19.20
C PRO A 588 12.38 29.13 -18.27
N SER A 589 13.19 30.20 -18.29
CA SER A 589 14.44 30.26 -17.51
C SER A 589 14.30 30.30 -15.98
N GLY A 590 13.07 30.38 -15.46
CA GLY A 590 12.75 30.30 -14.04
C GLY A 590 13.49 31.29 -13.12
N ASN A 591 13.25 31.18 -11.82
CA ASN A 591 14.02 31.87 -10.78
C ASN A 591 14.06 31.00 -9.52
N LEU A 592 15.18 30.32 -9.30
CA LEU A 592 15.37 29.44 -8.14
C LEU A 592 15.52 30.28 -6.87
N GLN A 593 14.68 30.01 -5.87
CA GLN A 593 14.72 30.66 -4.56
C GLN A 593 14.48 29.64 -3.46
N ALA A 594 14.80 29.99 -2.20
CA ALA A 594 14.48 29.17 -1.06
C ALA A 594 12.95 29.00 -0.92
N PHE A 595 12.49 27.78 -0.65
CA PHE A 595 11.08 27.43 -0.41
C PHE A 595 10.63 27.99 0.94
N ALA A 596 10.15 29.23 0.91
CA ALA A 596 9.59 29.92 2.05
C ALA A 596 8.36 30.70 1.60
N TRP A 597 7.33 30.78 2.44
CA TRP A 597 6.04 31.39 2.09
C TRP A 597 6.19 32.79 1.47
N GLY A 598 7.07 33.63 2.03
CA GLY A 598 7.32 34.98 1.54
C GLY A 598 8.07 35.08 0.20
N ASN A 599 8.72 34.00 -0.24
CA ASN A 599 9.42 33.95 -1.52
C ASN A 599 8.53 33.44 -2.66
N LEU A 600 7.42 32.76 -2.35
CA LEU A 600 6.54 32.14 -3.35
C LEU A 600 5.85 33.17 -4.24
N ALA A 601 5.61 32.80 -5.50
CA ALA A 601 4.77 33.59 -6.39
C ALA A 601 3.33 33.65 -5.87
N ALA A 602 2.59 34.72 -6.20
CA ALA A 602 1.21 34.90 -5.76
C ALA A 602 0.29 33.73 -6.16
N SER A 603 0.51 33.13 -7.35
CA SER A 603 -0.21 31.95 -7.82
C SER A 603 0.08 30.71 -6.99
N GLN A 604 1.34 30.51 -6.57
CA GLN A 604 1.76 29.38 -5.73
C GLN A 604 1.21 29.51 -4.31
N GLN A 605 1.23 30.72 -3.75
CA GLN A 605 0.60 31.01 -2.45
C GLN A 605 -0.90 30.66 -2.51
N GLU A 606 -1.59 31.12 -3.56
CA GLU A 606 -3.01 30.81 -3.74
C GLU A 606 -3.30 29.32 -3.87
N GLN A 607 -2.46 28.55 -4.57
CA GLN A 607 -2.61 27.09 -4.69
C GLN A 607 -2.46 26.40 -3.33
N LEU A 608 -1.44 26.79 -2.55
CA LEU A 608 -1.17 26.22 -1.23
C LEU A 608 -2.15 26.69 -0.15
N ASP A 609 -2.85 27.82 -0.35
CA ASP A 609 -3.88 28.32 0.58
C ASP A 609 -5.24 27.60 0.46
N ARG A 610 -5.39 26.64 -0.45
CA ARG A 610 -6.64 25.89 -0.67
C ARG A 610 -6.74 24.68 0.25
N ALA A 611 -7.94 24.44 0.77
CA ALA A 611 -8.24 23.21 1.50
C ALA A 611 -8.11 21.98 0.56
N PRO A 612 -7.52 20.86 1.05
CA PRO A 612 -7.29 19.66 0.25
C PRO A 612 -8.55 19.19 -0.49
N GLY A 613 -8.43 18.85 -1.78
CA GLY A 613 -9.59 18.37 -2.55
C GLY A 613 -10.62 19.43 -2.93
N THR A 614 -10.40 20.70 -2.57
CA THR A 614 -11.34 21.79 -2.82
C THR A 614 -10.68 22.95 -3.56
N GLN A 615 -11.51 23.83 -4.12
CA GLN A 615 -11.06 25.11 -4.67
C GLN A 615 -11.24 26.26 -3.66
N THR A 616 -11.50 25.94 -2.39
CA THR A 616 -11.84 26.90 -1.33
C THR A 616 -10.59 27.24 -0.51
N ARG A 617 -10.36 28.52 -0.24
CA ARG A 617 -9.27 28.96 0.62
C ARG A 617 -9.57 28.69 2.10
N ASP A 618 -8.57 28.21 2.83
CA ASP A 618 -8.61 28.07 4.30
C ASP A 618 -7.51 28.85 5.02
N ASN A 619 -6.68 29.57 4.28
CA ASN A 619 -5.60 30.45 4.79
C ASN A 619 -4.55 29.71 5.62
N LEU A 620 -4.34 28.41 5.37
CA LEU A 620 -3.32 27.61 6.04
C LEU A 620 -2.02 27.49 5.24
N GLY A 621 -1.85 28.19 4.12
CA GLY A 621 -0.74 28.01 3.20
C GLY A 621 0.64 28.21 3.83
N ALA A 622 0.84 29.24 4.65
CA ALA A 622 2.11 29.44 5.35
C ALA A 622 2.44 28.27 6.31
N ARG A 623 1.44 27.75 7.01
CA ARG A 623 1.58 26.58 7.89
C ARG A 623 1.84 25.31 7.07
N ARG A 624 1.22 25.16 5.90
CA ARG A 624 1.51 24.06 4.95
C ARG A 624 2.94 24.11 4.44
N VAL A 625 3.46 25.28 4.09
CA VAL A 625 4.87 25.43 3.66
C VAL A 625 5.82 25.01 4.78
N ALA A 626 5.56 25.42 6.02
CA ALA A 626 6.35 24.97 7.17
C ALA A 626 6.28 23.44 7.34
N TRP A 627 5.07 22.86 7.26
CA TRP A 627 4.86 21.41 7.34
C TRP A 627 5.60 20.66 6.23
N LEU A 628 5.49 21.08 4.97
CA LEU A 628 6.19 20.51 3.82
C LEU A 628 7.72 20.62 3.96
N SER A 629 8.19 21.68 4.62
CA SER A 629 9.61 21.86 4.94
C SER A 629 10.10 20.90 6.04
N GLY A 630 9.19 20.22 6.73
CA GLY A 630 9.46 19.22 7.78
C GLY A 630 9.03 19.64 9.18
N ASP A 631 8.36 20.79 9.35
CA ASP A 631 7.84 21.22 10.65
C ASP A 631 6.73 20.27 11.11
N ARG A 632 6.86 19.76 12.34
CA ARG A 632 5.95 18.78 12.94
C ARG A 632 4.99 19.40 13.99
N SER A 633 5.07 20.72 14.24
CA SER A 633 4.30 21.39 15.30
C SER A 633 2.78 21.37 15.12
N ASP A 634 2.32 21.22 13.87
CA ASP A 634 0.89 21.21 13.50
C ASP A 634 0.33 19.81 13.21
N GLU A 635 1.15 18.77 13.40
CA GLU A 635 0.76 17.36 13.25
C GLU A 635 -0.24 16.95 14.34
N ASP A 636 -1.18 16.07 13.98
CA ASP A 636 -2.35 15.62 14.76
C ASP A 636 -3.36 16.70 15.17
N ALA A 637 -2.97 17.98 15.19
CA ALA A 637 -3.86 19.11 15.41
C ALA A 637 -4.55 19.53 14.10
N THR A 638 -3.79 20.10 13.17
CA THR A 638 -4.32 20.67 11.90
C THR A 638 -4.04 19.76 10.72
N PHE A 639 -2.82 19.23 10.63
CA PHE A 639 -2.38 18.36 9.55
C PHE A 639 -2.24 16.91 10.02
N ARG A 640 -2.11 15.97 9.10
CA ARG A 640 -1.81 14.57 9.43
C ARG A 640 -0.45 14.46 10.15
N ALA A 641 -0.34 13.53 11.09
CA ALA A 641 0.97 13.07 11.54
C ALA A 641 1.70 12.29 10.43
N ARG A 642 3.02 12.43 10.41
CA ARG A 642 3.91 11.66 9.54
C ARG A 642 4.79 10.75 10.38
N ASN A 643 4.96 9.51 9.96
CA ASN A 643 6.00 8.68 10.54
C ASN A 643 7.38 9.16 10.08
N HIS A 644 7.53 9.36 8.76
CA HIS A 644 8.78 9.80 8.13
C HIS A 644 8.56 11.03 7.24
N LEU A 645 9.60 11.86 7.08
CA LEU A 645 9.58 13.05 6.22
C LEU A 645 9.67 12.71 4.73
N LEU A 646 10.47 11.69 4.37
CA LEU A 646 10.66 11.28 2.98
C LEU A 646 9.38 10.61 2.46
N GLY A 647 8.79 11.19 1.42
CA GLY A 647 7.62 10.61 0.74
C GLY A 647 7.93 9.30 0.04
N ASP A 648 6.90 8.52 -0.28
CA ASP A 648 7.04 7.29 -1.05
C ASP A 648 7.74 7.48 -2.39
N ILE A 649 8.54 6.49 -2.79
CA ILE A 649 9.28 6.49 -4.06
C ILE A 649 8.86 5.24 -4.85
N ILE A 650 8.04 5.44 -5.89
CA ILE A 650 7.31 4.35 -6.55
C ILE A 650 7.79 4.09 -7.98
N TYR A 651 7.88 5.11 -8.84
CA TYR A 651 8.42 4.95 -10.19
C TYR A 651 9.71 5.75 -10.43
N SER A 652 10.12 6.58 -9.47
CA SER A 652 11.37 7.31 -9.56
C SER A 652 12.54 6.37 -9.33
N SER A 653 13.47 6.32 -10.28
CA SER A 653 14.75 5.63 -10.13
C SER A 653 15.79 6.60 -9.60
N PRO A 654 16.53 6.25 -8.52
CA PRO A 654 17.69 7.02 -8.11
C PRO A 654 18.71 7.15 -9.26
N VAL A 655 19.41 8.28 -9.34
CA VAL A 655 20.53 8.52 -10.28
C VAL A 655 21.74 9.00 -9.49
N VAL A 656 22.91 8.39 -9.70
CA VAL A 656 24.17 8.78 -9.04
C VAL A 656 25.01 9.57 -10.02
N VAL A 657 25.42 10.78 -9.63
CA VAL A 657 26.36 11.61 -10.39
C VAL A 657 27.59 11.87 -9.53
N GLY A 658 28.77 11.51 -10.04
CA GLY A 658 30.07 11.76 -9.42
C GLY A 658 31.01 12.44 -10.39
N ALA A 659 32.30 12.13 -10.35
CA ALA A 659 33.28 12.63 -11.31
C ALA A 659 32.86 12.37 -12.78
N PRO A 660 33.06 13.33 -13.70
CA PRO A 660 32.76 13.14 -15.12
C PRO A 660 33.49 11.94 -15.72
N ALA A 661 32.72 10.93 -16.15
CA ALA A 661 33.22 9.62 -16.57
C ALA A 661 33.14 9.37 -18.08
N SER A 662 32.47 10.26 -18.83
CA SER A 662 32.31 10.08 -20.28
C SER A 662 33.65 10.09 -21.02
N VAL A 663 33.70 9.45 -22.19
CA VAL A 663 34.93 9.36 -23.00
C VAL A 663 35.15 10.67 -23.76
N THR A 664 36.27 11.34 -23.48
CA THR A 664 36.62 12.67 -24.03
C THR A 664 36.50 12.75 -25.55
N TYR A 665 37.12 11.83 -26.27
CA TYR A 665 37.12 11.84 -27.74
C TYR A 665 35.71 11.82 -28.35
N TYR A 666 34.79 11.04 -27.78
CA TYR A 666 33.44 10.93 -28.33
C TYR A 666 32.62 12.19 -28.08
N LEU A 667 32.67 12.75 -26.86
CA LEU A 667 31.92 13.97 -26.54
C LEU A 667 32.44 15.20 -27.28
N GLU A 668 33.75 15.40 -27.35
CA GLU A 668 34.34 16.52 -28.10
C GLU A 668 34.07 16.40 -29.60
N LYS A 669 34.10 15.18 -30.16
CA LYS A 669 33.72 14.95 -31.55
C LYS A 669 32.24 15.19 -31.82
N ALA A 670 31.35 14.79 -30.90
CA ALA A 670 29.91 14.98 -31.02
C ALA A 670 29.53 16.47 -30.99
N THR A 671 30.17 17.22 -30.10
CA THR A 671 29.84 18.63 -29.84
C THR A 671 30.63 19.60 -30.72
N GLY A 672 31.76 19.17 -31.29
CA GLY A 672 32.74 20.06 -31.90
C GLY A 672 33.47 20.96 -30.89
N ALA A 673 33.25 20.75 -29.59
CA ALA A 673 33.89 21.49 -28.51
C ALA A 673 35.22 20.87 -28.09
N SER A 674 36.01 21.61 -27.31
CA SER A 674 37.27 21.15 -26.73
C SER A 674 37.30 21.42 -25.22
N GLY A 675 38.27 20.86 -24.52
CA GLY A 675 38.50 21.14 -23.10
C GLY A 675 37.69 20.24 -22.15
N TYR A 676 37.08 19.16 -22.66
CA TYR A 676 36.37 18.22 -21.79
C TYR A 676 37.33 17.48 -20.87
N ASP A 677 38.56 17.19 -21.33
CA ASP A 677 39.56 16.56 -20.47
C ASP A 677 39.92 17.46 -19.27
N ALA A 678 40.03 18.77 -19.49
CA ALA A 678 40.23 19.73 -18.40
C ALA A 678 39.03 19.74 -17.44
N PHE A 679 37.80 19.76 -17.97
CA PHE A 679 36.58 19.65 -17.16
C PHE A 679 36.57 18.39 -16.28
N ARG A 680 36.96 17.23 -16.84
CA ARG A 680 37.08 15.98 -16.08
C ARG A 680 38.11 16.07 -14.97
N GLN A 681 39.25 16.70 -15.23
CA GLN A 681 40.32 16.86 -14.24
C GLN A 681 39.89 17.83 -13.12
N ASP A 682 39.27 18.95 -13.47
CA ASP A 682 38.78 19.96 -12.52
C ASP A 682 37.68 19.42 -11.59
N HIS A 683 36.95 18.39 -12.04
CA HIS A 683 35.85 17.77 -11.30
C HIS A 683 36.15 16.31 -10.91
N ALA A 684 37.42 15.89 -10.92
CA ALA A 684 37.82 14.53 -10.58
C ALA A 684 37.43 14.14 -9.14
N ASP A 685 37.44 15.12 -8.23
CA ASP A 685 37.06 14.96 -6.82
C ASP A 685 35.60 15.36 -6.53
N ARG A 686 34.75 15.50 -7.56
CA ARG A 686 33.35 15.86 -7.36
C ARG A 686 32.64 14.80 -6.50
N GLU A 687 32.17 15.22 -5.33
CA GLU A 687 31.42 14.36 -4.42
C GLU A 687 30.21 13.75 -5.14
N ARG A 688 30.00 12.45 -4.93
CA ARG A 688 28.83 11.77 -5.47
C ARG A 688 27.54 12.30 -4.84
N ARG A 689 26.52 12.45 -5.69
CA ARG A 689 25.14 12.78 -5.30
C ARG A 689 24.18 11.75 -5.84
N ILE A 690 23.20 11.38 -5.02
CA ILE A 690 22.07 10.53 -5.40
C ILE A 690 20.85 11.43 -5.55
N TYR A 691 20.34 11.51 -6.78
CA TYR A 691 19.15 12.27 -7.15
C TYR A 691 17.95 11.33 -7.27
N VAL A 692 16.85 11.65 -6.58
CA VAL A 692 15.60 10.87 -6.70
C VAL A 692 14.38 11.74 -6.48
N GLY A 693 13.32 11.50 -7.25
CA GLY A 693 12.02 12.10 -7.00
C GLY A 693 11.26 11.35 -5.90
N ALA A 694 10.58 12.08 -5.03
CA ALA A 694 9.71 11.52 -4.01
C ALA A 694 8.31 12.16 -4.04
N ASN A 695 7.32 11.39 -3.57
CA ASN A 695 5.92 11.81 -3.50
C ASN A 695 5.61 12.70 -2.27
N ASP A 696 6.63 13.29 -1.65
CA ASP A 696 6.48 14.45 -0.77
C ASP A 696 6.54 15.79 -1.53
N GLY A 697 6.70 15.74 -2.86
CA GLY A 697 6.68 16.91 -3.73
C GLY A 697 8.04 17.30 -4.31
N MET A 698 9.10 16.57 -4.00
CA MET A 698 10.47 17.04 -4.18
C MET A 698 11.33 16.09 -5.02
N LEU A 699 12.24 16.66 -5.82
CA LEU A 699 13.48 16.02 -6.24
C LEU A 699 14.51 16.23 -5.12
N HIS A 700 15.00 15.15 -4.51
CA HIS A 700 16.01 15.20 -3.46
C HIS A 700 17.41 14.94 -4.02
N ALA A 701 18.41 15.62 -3.47
CA ALA A 701 19.82 15.34 -3.67
C ALA A 701 20.45 14.90 -2.34
N PHE A 702 20.83 13.64 -2.25
CA PHE A 702 21.50 13.05 -1.10
C PHE A 702 22.99 12.83 -1.37
N ASP A 703 23.82 12.87 -0.33
CA ASP A 703 25.18 12.33 -0.41
C ASP A 703 25.21 10.81 -0.12
N GLU A 704 26.37 10.16 -0.32
CA GLU A 704 26.50 8.70 -0.11
C GLU A 704 26.28 8.27 1.36
N THR A 705 26.26 9.21 2.30
CA THR A 705 25.93 8.94 3.72
C THR A 705 24.43 9.03 4.02
N GLY A 706 23.61 9.26 2.99
CA GLY A 706 22.16 9.42 3.10
C GLY A 706 21.70 10.79 3.58
N ARG A 707 22.61 11.76 3.72
CA ARG A 707 22.27 13.10 4.18
C ARG A 707 21.76 13.94 3.01
N GLU A 708 20.56 14.51 3.18
CA GLU A 708 19.98 15.46 2.21
C GLU A 708 20.83 16.75 2.16
N ARG A 709 21.30 17.10 0.96
CA ARG A 709 22.08 18.31 0.68
C ARG A 709 21.17 19.44 0.24
N TRP A 710 20.24 19.14 -0.65
CA TRP A 710 19.17 20.04 -1.07
C TRP A 710 18.00 19.25 -1.65
N ALA A 711 16.85 19.92 -1.80
CA ALA A 711 15.73 19.40 -2.56
C ALA A 711 15.09 20.50 -3.42
N PHE A 712 14.49 20.13 -4.55
CA PHE A 712 13.84 21.02 -5.50
C PHE A 712 12.37 20.65 -5.65
N ILE A 713 11.48 21.64 -5.56
CA ILE A 713 10.03 21.49 -5.74
C ILE A 713 9.66 22.02 -7.14
N PRO A 714 9.28 21.16 -8.09
CA PRO A 714 8.82 21.59 -9.40
C PRO A 714 7.50 22.39 -9.30
N ALA A 715 7.36 23.45 -10.08
CA ALA A 715 6.12 24.20 -10.21
C ALA A 715 4.94 23.32 -10.66
N ALA A 716 5.22 22.28 -11.45
CA ALA A 716 4.24 21.35 -12.00
C ALA A 716 3.48 20.51 -10.95
N VAL A 717 3.90 20.50 -9.68
CA VAL A 717 3.25 19.73 -8.60
C VAL A 717 2.60 20.61 -7.52
N VAL A 718 2.83 21.94 -7.55
CA VAL A 718 2.45 22.87 -6.47
C VAL A 718 0.93 22.93 -6.23
N ASP A 719 0.14 22.79 -7.30
CA ASP A 719 -1.32 22.81 -7.24
C ASP A 719 -1.93 21.64 -6.45
N LYS A 720 -1.17 20.55 -6.26
CA LYS A 720 -1.56 19.35 -5.52
C LYS A 720 -0.90 19.24 -4.15
N LEU A 721 0.12 20.04 -3.85
CA LEU A 721 0.86 19.92 -2.57
C LEU A 721 -0.05 20.16 -1.35
N ASN A 722 -1.18 20.83 -1.53
CA ASN A 722 -2.17 21.00 -0.48
C ASN A 722 -2.88 19.69 -0.06
N TYR A 723 -2.75 18.59 -0.82
CA TYR A 723 -3.29 17.28 -0.45
C TYR A 723 -2.44 16.56 0.62
N LEU A 724 -1.11 16.72 0.58
CA LEU A 724 -0.18 16.02 1.49
C LEU A 724 -0.49 16.18 2.99
N PRO A 725 -0.89 17.36 3.49
CA PRO A 725 -1.17 17.56 4.91
C PRO A 725 -2.54 17.02 5.36
N ALA A 726 -3.38 16.50 4.45
CA ALA A 726 -4.75 16.08 4.76
C ALA A 726 -4.77 14.87 5.72
N LYS A 727 -5.62 14.92 6.77
CA LYS A 727 -5.71 13.85 7.78
C LYS A 727 -6.10 12.48 7.22
N ASN A 728 -6.86 12.47 6.13
CA ASN A 728 -7.29 11.27 5.41
C ASN A 728 -6.45 10.98 4.16
N TYR A 729 -5.25 11.57 4.02
CA TYR A 729 -4.35 11.33 2.89
C TYR A 729 -4.03 9.84 2.66
N ALA A 730 -4.03 9.01 3.72
CA ALA A 730 -3.82 7.56 3.65
C ALA A 730 -5.13 6.73 3.67
N GLY A 731 -6.30 7.38 3.67
CA GLY A 731 -7.61 6.71 3.79
C GLY A 731 -7.99 5.94 2.53
N ARG A 732 -8.44 4.70 2.68
CA ARG A 732 -8.80 3.79 1.57
C ARG A 732 -10.31 3.69 1.39
N SER A 733 -10.76 3.50 0.14
CA SER A 733 -12.16 3.18 -0.19
C SER A 733 -12.30 1.73 -0.67
N GLU A 734 -13.37 1.03 -0.25
CA GLU A 734 -13.62 -0.36 -0.62
C GLU A 734 -14.22 -0.51 -2.04
N GLU A 735 -14.92 0.51 -2.52
CA GLU A 735 -15.62 0.47 -3.81
C GLU A 735 -14.65 0.49 -4.99
N GLU A 736 -13.52 1.18 -4.85
CA GLU A 736 -12.49 1.30 -5.90
C GLU A 736 -11.21 0.52 -5.57
N ASN A 737 -11.04 0.06 -4.32
CA ASN A 737 -9.77 -0.44 -3.78
C ASN A 737 -8.64 0.53 -4.17
N THR A 738 -8.86 1.82 -3.86
CA THR A 738 -7.95 2.95 -4.10
C THR A 738 -7.98 3.89 -2.91
N ASN A 739 -6.89 4.63 -2.72
CA ASN A 739 -6.85 5.80 -1.87
C ASN A 739 -7.29 7.04 -2.64
N ASN A 740 -8.46 7.60 -2.30
CA ASN A 740 -9.05 8.71 -3.04
C ASN A 740 -8.26 10.03 -2.92
N LEU A 741 -7.32 10.14 -1.98
CA LEU A 741 -6.56 11.37 -1.69
C LEU A 741 -5.06 11.29 -1.89
N HIS A 742 -4.45 10.10 -1.89
CA HIS A 742 -3.06 9.94 -2.31
C HIS A 742 -2.86 10.47 -3.73
N ARG A 743 -1.76 11.19 -3.97
CA ARG A 743 -1.39 11.69 -5.28
C ARG A 743 0.07 11.37 -5.53
N PHE A 744 0.41 11.08 -6.77
CA PHE A 744 1.80 11.17 -7.17
C PHE A 744 2.23 12.63 -7.20
N PHE A 745 3.51 12.90 -6.94
CA PHE A 745 4.11 14.23 -7.08
C PHE A 745 5.34 14.18 -7.98
N VAL A 746 6.53 13.92 -7.43
CA VAL A 746 7.75 13.78 -8.23
C VAL A 746 8.08 12.29 -8.32
N ASP A 747 7.45 11.64 -9.28
CA ASP A 747 7.45 10.18 -9.45
C ASP A 747 8.21 9.72 -10.71
N GLY A 748 8.61 10.65 -11.58
CA GLY A 748 9.42 10.35 -12.75
C GLY A 748 10.87 10.01 -12.41
N SER A 749 11.66 9.61 -13.41
CA SER A 749 13.10 9.37 -13.27
C SER A 749 13.91 10.46 -13.97
N ALA A 750 15.03 10.86 -13.36
CA ALA A 750 15.93 11.86 -13.94
C ALA A 750 16.84 11.25 -15.01
N VAL A 751 17.29 12.08 -15.94
CA VAL A 751 18.35 11.79 -16.92
C VAL A 751 19.47 12.80 -16.75
N THR A 752 20.71 12.32 -16.74
CA THR A 752 21.89 13.15 -16.51
C THR A 752 22.91 12.98 -17.61
N GLN A 753 23.52 14.07 -18.06
CA GLN A 753 24.57 14.03 -19.09
C GLN A 753 25.51 15.23 -18.96
N ASP A 754 26.78 15.05 -19.33
CA ASP A 754 27.72 16.14 -19.52
C ASP A 754 27.53 16.74 -20.93
N VAL A 755 27.33 18.05 -20.98
CA VAL A 755 26.97 18.80 -22.20
C VAL A 755 27.79 20.08 -22.30
N TYR A 756 27.92 20.60 -23.51
CA TYR A 756 28.63 21.85 -23.78
C TYR A 756 27.66 22.93 -24.27
N PHE A 757 27.59 24.05 -23.55
CA PHE A 757 26.85 25.25 -23.96
C PHE A 757 27.47 26.48 -23.29
N ASP A 758 27.16 27.69 -23.78
CA ASP A 758 27.69 28.96 -23.25
C ASP A 758 29.23 29.02 -23.07
N GLY A 759 29.96 28.23 -23.86
CA GLY A 759 31.43 28.19 -23.84
C GLY A 759 32.05 27.34 -22.73
N ALA A 760 31.28 26.53 -22.01
CA ALA A 760 31.77 25.66 -20.94
C ALA A 760 31.09 24.28 -20.93
N TRP A 761 31.73 23.33 -20.25
CA TRP A 761 31.16 22.01 -19.97
C TRP A 761 30.35 22.06 -18.68
N HIS A 762 29.19 21.43 -18.71
CA HIS A 762 28.23 21.36 -17.60
C HIS A 762 27.75 19.93 -17.41
N SER A 763 27.51 19.52 -16.16
CA SER A 763 26.71 18.32 -15.87
C SER A 763 25.26 18.74 -15.62
N VAL A 764 24.33 18.24 -16.43
CA VAL A 764 22.91 18.60 -16.33
C VAL A 764 22.07 17.43 -15.82
N LEU A 765 20.91 17.77 -15.27
CA LEU A 765 19.84 16.86 -14.89
C LEU A 765 18.54 17.33 -15.53
N VAL A 766 17.88 16.47 -16.28
CA VAL A 766 16.55 16.71 -16.87
C VAL A 766 15.56 15.71 -16.30
N MET A 767 14.39 16.18 -15.87
CA MET A 767 13.40 15.33 -15.24
C MET A 767 11.98 15.84 -15.50
N ALA A 768 11.07 14.91 -15.74
CA ALA A 768 9.64 15.15 -15.63
C ALA A 768 9.12 14.63 -14.28
N PRO A 769 8.11 15.26 -13.66
CA PRO A 769 7.51 14.75 -12.42
C PRO A 769 6.78 13.40 -12.58
N GLY A 770 6.62 12.86 -13.79
CA GLY A 770 5.94 11.59 -14.00
C GLY A 770 4.42 11.73 -13.84
N ARG A 771 3.83 10.89 -12.98
CA ARG A 771 2.38 10.86 -12.73
C ARG A 771 1.86 12.03 -11.92
N GLY A 772 2.75 12.76 -11.24
CA GLY A 772 2.31 13.78 -10.29
C GLY A 772 2.15 15.18 -10.86
N GLY A 773 2.81 15.50 -11.97
CA GLY A 773 2.77 16.84 -12.55
C GLY A 773 2.93 16.82 -14.06
N ARG A 774 2.37 17.84 -14.71
CA ARG A 774 2.46 18.01 -16.17
C ARG A 774 3.59 18.97 -16.54
N GLY A 775 4.54 18.49 -17.34
CA GLY A 775 5.72 19.24 -17.75
C GLY A 775 7.04 18.59 -17.34
N LEU A 776 8.12 19.36 -17.42
CA LEU A 776 9.49 18.92 -17.16
C LEU A 776 10.42 20.11 -16.87
N PHE A 777 11.56 19.84 -16.25
CA PHE A 777 12.55 20.86 -15.89
C PHE A 777 13.98 20.37 -16.13
N ALA A 778 14.91 21.31 -16.20
CA ALA A 778 16.34 21.06 -16.29
C ALA A 778 17.12 21.86 -15.24
N LEU A 779 18.03 21.19 -14.56
CA LEU A 779 18.97 21.75 -13.60
C LEU A 779 20.41 21.57 -14.11
N ASP A 780 21.23 22.58 -13.91
CA ASP A 780 22.68 22.47 -13.96
C ASP A 780 23.15 22.06 -12.55
N ILE A 781 23.77 20.88 -12.49
CA ILE A 781 24.25 20.22 -11.27
C ILE A 781 25.77 20.04 -11.31
N THR A 782 26.46 20.88 -12.07
CA THR A 782 27.92 20.86 -12.19
C THR A 782 28.57 21.00 -10.81
N ASP A 783 28.11 21.98 -10.02
CA ASP A 783 28.32 22.05 -8.58
C ASP A 783 27.22 21.24 -7.86
N PRO A 784 27.58 20.15 -7.14
CA PRO A 784 26.61 19.28 -6.49
C PRO A 784 25.87 19.90 -5.29
N ASP A 785 26.33 21.03 -4.74
CA ASP A 785 25.71 21.71 -3.59
C ASP A 785 24.91 22.95 -3.95
N THR A 786 25.18 23.55 -5.13
CA THR A 786 24.51 24.77 -5.59
C THR A 786 23.83 24.56 -6.95
N PRO A 787 22.68 23.85 -6.99
CA PRO A 787 22.00 23.61 -8.26
C PRO A 787 21.51 24.93 -8.86
N ARG A 788 21.58 25.03 -10.19
CA ARG A 788 21.02 26.16 -10.94
C ARG A 788 19.87 25.68 -11.81
N LEU A 789 18.71 26.31 -11.69
CA LEU A 789 17.60 26.08 -12.62
C LEU A 789 17.97 26.65 -13.99
N LEU A 790 18.06 25.78 -15.00
CA LEU A 790 18.22 26.21 -16.38
C LEU A 790 16.87 26.67 -16.92
N TRP A 791 15.86 25.80 -16.78
CA TRP A 791 14.50 26.11 -17.18
C TRP A 791 13.48 25.11 -16.63
N GLU A 792 12.21 25.51 -16.67
CA GLU A 792 11.06 24.68 -16.34
C GLU A 792 9.88 24.99 -17.27
N HIS A 793 9.21 23.94 -17.74
CA HIS A 793 7.95 24.03 -18.46
C HIS A 793 6.84 23.41 -17.62
N SER A 794 5.79 24.18 -17.35
CA SER A 794 4.58 23.71 -16.68
C SER A 794 3.34 24.17 -17.44
N ALA A 795 2.33 23.31 -17.54
CA ALA A 795 1.07 23.54 -18.26
C ALA A 795 1.17 23.78 -19.77
N SER A 796 1.71 24.91 -20.24
CA SER A 796 1.78 25.24 -21.67
C SER A 796 2.98 26.12 -22.02
N ALA A 797 3.53 25.97 -23.23
CA ALA A 797 4.62 26.80 -23.75
C ALA A 797 4.43 27.12 -25.24
N ALA A 798 5.10 28.17 -25.73
CA ALA A 798 5.13 28.51 -27.15
C ALA A 798 6.40 27.95 -27.80
N SER A 799 6.25 27.31 -28.96
CA SER A 799 7.37 26.94 -29.82
C SER A 799 7.88 28.14 -30.63
N ARG A 800 9.09 28.01 -31.17
CA ARG A 800 9.73 29.02 -32.03
C ARG A 800 8.88 29.39 -33.26
N ASP A 801 8.11 28.44 -33.80
CA ASP A 801 7.20 28.63 -34.93
C ASP A 801 5.79 29.09 -34.52
N GLY A 802 5.57 29.42 -33.24
CA GLY A 802 4.35 30.03 -32.72
C GLY A 802 3.23 29.05 -32.39
N LYS A 803 3.51 27.75 -32.27
CA LYS A 803 2.52 26.76 -31.80
C LYS A 803 2.43 26.80 -30.28
N THR A 804 1.22 26.74 -29.76
CA THR A 804 0.98 26.49 -28.34
C THR A 804 1.09 24.99 -28.08
N ILE A 805 1.96 24.62 -27.15
CA ILE A 805 2.22 23.25 -26.72
C ILE A 805 1.67 23.10 -25.32
N ASP A 806 0.65 22.26 -25.16
CA ASP A 806 0.17 21.85 -23.85
C ASP A 806 0.99 20.64 -23.39
N PHE A 807 1.46 20.68 -22.15
CA PHE A 807 2.18 19.57 -21.54
C PHE A 807 1.22 18.66 -20.79
N GLY A 808 1.42 17.37 -20.97
CA GLY A 808 0.76 16.28 -20.29
C GLY A 808 1.67 15.62 -19.25
N TYR A 809 1.30 14.41 -18.84
CA TYR A 809 2.09 13.56 -17.97
C TYR A 809 3.16 12.82 -18.77
N LEU A 810 4.43 13.12 -18.49
CA LEU A 810 5.58 12.48 -19.11
C LEU A 810 6.06 11.34 -18.21
N LEU A 811 5.64 10.11 -18.52
CA LEU A 811 6.00 8.92 -17.74
C LEU A 811 7.37 8.35 -18.13
N GLU A 812 7.78 8.58 -19.36
CA GLU A 812 9.05 8.10 -19.91
C GLU A 812 10.16 9.13 -19.75
N ARG A 813 11.41 8.65 -19.77
CA ARG A 813 12.60 9.49 -19.65
C ARG A 813 12.83 10.30 -20.93
N PRO A 814 13.10 11.61 -20.84
CA PRO A 814 13.56 12.40 -21.98
C PRO A 814 14.93 11.93 -22.48
N VAL A 815 15.25 12.18 -23.75
CA VAL A 815 16.56 11.86 -24.33
C VAL A 815 17.37 13.15 -24.47
N ILE A 816 18.63 13.15 -24.02
CA ILE A 816 19.58 14.24 -24.28
C ILE A 816 20.46 13.85 -25.48
N THR A 817 20.56 14.73 -26.48
CA THR A 817 21.38 14.53 -27.68
C THR A 817 21.98 15.86 -28.14
N HIS A 818 22.87 15.80 -29.14
CA HIS A 818 23.40 16.99 -29.81
C HIS A 818 22.92 17.06 -31.26
N SER A 819 22.82 18.28 -31.77
CA SER A 819 22.67 18.56 -33.20
C SER A 819 23.43 19.84 -33.56
N ASP A 820 24.34 19.75 -34.53
CA ASP A 820 25.25 20.83 -34.91
C ASP A 820 26.01 21.44 -33.71
N GLY A 821 26.40 20.59 -32.75
CA GLY A 821 27.11 20.98 -31.53
C GLY A 821 26.23 21.57 -30.42
N GLU A 822 24.95 21.84 -30.67
CA GLU A 822 24.01 22.36 -29.68
C GLU A 822 23.29 21.21 -28.96
N PRO A 823 23.19 21.21 -27.62
CA PRO A 823 22.49 20.17 -26.88
C PRO A 823 20.96 20.37 -26.86
N TYR A 824 20.22 19.29 -27.07
CA TYR A 824 18.76 19.24 -27.05
C TYR A 824 18.21 18.14 -26.14
N VAL A 825 17.08 18.43 -25.51
CA VAL A 825 16.17 17.45 -24.91
C VAL A 825 15.12 17.07 -25.94
N LEU A 826 15.05 15.79 -26.29
CA LEU A 826 14.02 15.22 -27.14
C LEU A 826 13.00 14.49 -26.26
N THR A 827 11.72 14.78 -26.48
CA THR A 827 10.64 14.14 -25.74
C THR A 827 9.31 14.29 -26.50
N GLY A 828 8.29 13.56 -26.07
CA GLY A 828 6.91 13.88 -26.40
C GLY A 828 6.41 15.07 -25.55
N ASN A 829 5.19 15.53 -25.77
CA ASN A 829 4.56 16.48 -24.84
C ASN A 829 3.75 15.79 -23.73
N GLY A 830 3.65 14.45 -23.75
CA GLY A 830 3.08 13.63 -22.66
C GLY A 830 1.60 13.29 -22.84
N TYR A 831 1.09 12.47 -21.93
CA TYR A 831 -0.30 11.98 -21.94
C TYR A 831 -1.28 13.01 -21.36
N ASP A 832 -2.53 13.01 -21.80
CA ASP A 832 -3.56 13.95 -21.33
C ASP A 832 -3.23 15.42 -21.66
N ALA A 833 -2.53 15.62 -22.79
CA ALA A 833 -2.19 16.91 -23.37
C ALA A 833 -3.16 17.33 -24.49
N GLY A 834 -4.04 16.43 -24.92
CA GLY A 834 -5.05 16.67 -25.96
C GLY A 834 -4.51 16.59 -27.39
N LYS A 835 -3.28 17.07 -27.65
CA LYS A 835 -2.57 16.94 -28.94
C LYS A 835 -1.15 16.42 -28.73
N GLY A 836 -0.74 15.41 -29.48
CA GLY A 836 0.62 14.87 -29.42
C GLY A 836 1.64 15.62 -30.27
N TYR A 837 2.76 15.99 -29.68
CA TYR A 837 3.91 16.58 -30.35
C TYR A 837 5.19 15.84 -30.01
N SER A 838 6.07 15.69 -31.01
CA SER A 838 7.49 15.39 -30.80
C SER A 838 8.26 16.70 -30.67
N LEU A 839 8.85 16.92 -29.50
CA LEU A 839 9.48 18.17 -29.09
C LEU A 839 11.00 18.07 -29.18
N SER A 840 11.61 19.17 -29.64
CA SER A 840 13.04 19.42 -29.54
C SER A 840 13.25 20.69 -28.72
N ILE A 841 13.69 20.53 -27.48
CA ILE A 841 13.85 21.61 -26.51
C ILE A 841 15.34 21.89 -26.37
N ARG A 842 15.77 23.11 -26.64
CA ARG A 842 17.16 23.52 -26.46
C ARG A 842 17.51 23.45 -24.97
N LEU A 843 18.58 22.72 -24.64
CA LEU A 843 18.91 22.42 -23.26
C LEU A 843 19.38 23.64 -22.47
N ALA A 844 20.05 24.60 -23.11
CA ALA A 844 20.62 25.76 -22.43
C ALA A 844 19.56 26.72 -21.85
N ASP A 845 18.45 26.94 -22.56
CA ASP A 845 17.47 27.99 -22.25
C ASP A 845 16.00 27.53 -22.24
N GLY A 846 15.75 26.26 -22.59
CA GLY A 846 14.41 25.66 -22.60
C GLY A 846 13.57 26.06 -23.81
N ARG A 847 14.13 26.73 -24.82
CA ARG A 847 13.36 27.12 -26.01
C ARG A 847 12.95 25.90 -26.82
N ILE A 848 11.66 25.76 -27.12
CA ILE A 848 11.14 24.70 -27.99
C ILE A 848 11.40 25.10 -29.45
N ASP A 849 12.48 24.58 -30.04
CA ASP A 849 12.91 24.91 -31.40
C ASP A 849 12.08 24.19 -32.46
N ALA A 850 11.58 22.99 -32.15
CA ALA A 850 10.69 22.25 -33.03
C ALA A 850 9.59 21.53 -32.24
N ALA A 851 8.37 21.61 -32.77
CA ALA A 851 7.21 20.84 -32.33
C ALA A 851 6.55 20.20 -33.56
N SER A 852 6.88 18.93 -33.79
CA SER A 852 6.43 18.16 -34.95
C SER A 852 5.23 17.30 -34.60
N HIS A 853 4.20 17.32 -35.45
CA HIS A 853 3.03 16.44 -35.38
C HIS A 853 2.85 15.71 -36.72
N ALA A 854 2.29 14.50 -36.70
CA ALA A 854 1.99 13.75 -37.92
C ALA A 854 0.54 13.99 -38.38
N SER A 855 0.31 14.01 -39.69
CA SER A 855 -0.97 14.40 -40.32
C SER A 855 -2.12 13.38 -40.19
N GLY A 856 -2.07 12.44 -39.24
CA GLY A 856 -2.93 11.25 -39.19
C GLY A 856 -3.84 11.10 -37.96
N GLY A 857 -3.88 12.07 -37.04
CA GLY A 857 -4.73 12.04 -35.84
C GLY A 857 -3.92 12.10 -34.53
N ASP A 858 -4.45 12.87 -33.59
CA ASP A 858 -3.83 13.33 -32.34
C ASP A 858 -3.70 12.20 -31.30
N GLY A 859 -2.62 11.44 -31.41
CA GLY A 859 -2.20 10.54 -30.36
C GLY A 859 -1.25 11.17 -29.38
N ASP A 860 -1.52 11.05 -28.09
CA ASP A 860 -0.55 11.43 -27.06
C ASP A 860 0.80 10.74 -27.35
N VAL A 861 1.83 11.55 -27.53
CA VAL A 861 3.22 11.12 -27.78
C VAL A 861 3.98 11.35 -26.47
N ALA A 862 4.55 10.28 -25.91
CA ALA A 862 5.29 10.37 -24.66
C ALA A 862 6.73 9.86 -24.77
N SER A 863 6.94 8.74 -25.46
CA SER A 863 8.25 8.08 -25.55
C SER A 863 8.99 8.42 -26.84
N THR A 864 10.31 8.60 -26.77
CA THR A 864 11.15 8.80 -27.97
C THR A 864 12.49 8.09 -27.80
N VAL A 865 13.05 7.64 -28.91
CA VAL A 865 14.44 7.17 -28.98
C VAL A 865 15.18 7.98 -30.04
N ALA A 866 16.42 8.34 -29.74
CA ALA A 866 17.32 8.98 -30.69
C ALA A 866 18.26 7.95 -31.31
N TRP A 867 18.44 8.05 -32.62
CA TRP A 867 19.43 7.32 -33.38
C TRP A 867 20.51 8.30 -33.85
N THR A 868 21.77 7.96 -33.59
CA THR A 868 22.93 8.81 -33.93
C THR A 868 23.74 8.18 -35.07
N GLN A 869 24.47 9.00 -35.84
CA GLN A 869 25.31 8.47 -36.91
C GLN A 869 26.52 7.75 -36.35
N ALA A 870 26.83 6.55 -36.86
CA ALA A 870 28.03 5.81 -36.44
C ALA A 870 29.34 6.58 -36.70
N ALA A 871 29.39 7.42 -37.74
CA ALA A 871 30.55 8.24 -38.08
C ALA A 871 30.78 9.43 -37.13
N SER A 872 29.72 9.88 -36.45
CA SER A 872 29.69 11.01 -35.51
C SER A 872 28.86 10.63 -34.28
N PRO A 873 29.40 9.81 -33.36
CA PRO A 873 28.68 9.34 -32.19
C PRO A 873 28.11 10.52 -31.38
N GLY A 874 26.82 10.50 -31.03
CA GLY A 874 26.16 11.56 -30.26
C GLY A 874 25.47 12.66 -31.09
N GLU A 875 25.72 12.73 -32.40
CA GLU A 875 25.01 13.64 -33.31
C GLU A 875 23.70 13.00 -33.79
N LEU A 876 22.58 13.71 -33.61
CA LEU A 876 21.25 13.22 -33.95
C LEU A 876 21.09 13.03 -35.46
N ALA A 877 20.90 11.78 -35.89
CA ALA A 877 20.55 11.46 -37.27
C ALA A 877 19.04 11.42 -37.46
N GLN A 878 18.39 10.61 -36.62
CA GLN A 878 16.98 10.29 -36.73
C GLN A 878 16.41 10.02 -35.35
N ARG A 879 15.11 10.21 -35.16
CA ARG A 879 14.40 9.81 -33.95
C ARG A 879 13.16 9.00 -34.31
N TYR A 880 12.80 8.09 -33.42
CA TYR A 880 11.60 7.27 -33.52
C TYR A 880 10.76 7.42 -32.26
N TYR A 881 9.45 7.31 -32.41
CA TYR A 881 8.52 7.41 -31.29
C TYR A 881 7.19 6.72 -31.58
N GLY A 882 6.60 6.15 -30.52
CA GLY A 882 5.29 5.53 -30.54
C GLY A 882 4.17 6.50 -30.17
N SER A 883 2.94 6.00 -30.24
CA SER A 883 1.74 6.69 -29.75
C SER A 883 0.77 5.69 -29.12
N LEU A 884 -0.13 6.16 -28.26
CA LEU A 884 -1.17 5.31 -27.66
C LEU A 884 -2.13 4.70 -28.69
N GLN A 885 -2.26 5.30 -29.86
CA GLN A 885 -3.02 4.77 -30.98
C GLN A 885 -2.31 3.65 -31.71
N GLY A 886 -1.05 3.33 -31.37
CA GLY A 886 -0.28 2.26 -32.02
C GLY A 886 0.40 2.66 -33.32
N ASN A 887 0.57 3.95 -33.58
CA ASN A 887 1.38 4.44 -34.70
C ASN A 887 2.84 4.62 -34.27
N LEU A 888 3.75 4.25 -35.16
CA LEU A 888 5.19 4.43 -34.99
C LEU A 888 5.70 5.42 -36.03
N TYR A 889 6.37 6.47 -35.56
CA TYR A 889 6.82 7.59 -36.37
C TYR A 889 8.34 7.62 -36.46
N ARG A 890 8.82 8.28 -37.52
CA ARG A 890 10.23 8.62 -37.73
C ARG A 890 10.38 10.09 -38.08
N GLN A 891 11.47 10.70 -37.64
CA GLN A 891 11.81 12.09 -37.95
C GLN A 891 13.33 12.25 -38.06
N GLY A 892 13.80 12.93 -39.11
CA GLY A 892 15.22 13.26 -39.26
C GLY A 892 15.60 14.52 -38.48
N GLY A 893 16.75 14.50 -37.79
CA GLY A 893 17.27 15.65 -37.06
C GLY A 893 16.29 16.31 -36.08
N ILE A 894 16.43 17.63 -35.91
CA ILE A 894 15.70 18.41 -34.90
C ILE A 894 14.33 18.91 -35.38
N ASP A 895 14.22 19.38 -36.63
CA ASP A 895 13.08 20.16 -37.12
C ASP A 895 12.37 19.57 -38.36
N ALA A 896 12.85 18.44 -38.90
CA ALA A 896 12.19 17.82 -40.05
C ALA A 896 10.75 17.39 -39.72
N LYS A 897 9.89 17.34 -40.74
CA LYS A 897 8.53 16.87 -40.55
C LYS A 897 8.53 15.36 -40.23
N ALA A 898 7.86 14.97 -39.15
CA ALA A 898 7.68 13.58 -38.82
C ALA A 898 6.84 12.84 -39.88
N SER A 899 7.19 11.58 -40.14
CA SER A 899 6.50 10.69 -41.08
C SER A 899 6.17 9.35 -40.42
N LEU A 900 5.12 8.69 -40.92
CA LEU A 900 4.65 7.41 -40.37
C LEU A 900 5.53 6.27 -40.89
N LEU A 901 6.23 5.59 -39.97
CA LEU A 901 6.98 4.38 -40.27
C LEU A 901 6.04 3.18 -40.37
N ALA A 902 5.18 2.99 -39.36
CA ALA A 902 4.24 1.87 -39.30
C ALA A 902 2.93 2.23 -38.57
N SER A 903 1.82 1.60 -38.98
CA SER A 903 0.51 1.71 -38.32
C SER A 903 -0.16 0.36 -38.04
N LEU A 904 0.62 -0.73 -38.05
CA LEU A 904 0.07 -2.08 -37.84
C LEU A 904 -0.49 -2.28 -36.43
N ALA A 905 0.23 -1.82 -35.40
CA ALA A 905 -0.25 -1.88 -34.03
C ALA A 905 -1.55 -1.07 -33.88
N SER A 906 -1.66 0.07 -34.55
CA SER A 906 -2.89 0.86 -34.61
C SER A 906 -4.07 0.10 -35.20
N ALA A 907 -3.88 -0.59 -36.33
CA ALA A 907 -4.92 -1.41 -36.95
C ALA A 907 -5.38 -2.57 -36.05
N ARG A 908 -4.60 -2.95 -35.04
CA ARG A 908 -4.90 -4.00 -34.06
C ARG A 908 -5.36 -3.47 -32.70
N GLY A 909 -5.48 -2.14 -32.54
CA GLY A 909 -5.84 -1.51 -31.26
C GLY A 909 -4.79 -1.74 -30.17
N GLN A 910 -3.51 -1.79 -30.55
CA GLN A 910 -2.39 -2.00 -29.63
C GLN A 910 -1.66 -0.67 -29.40
N ALA A 911 -1.58 -0.22 -28.14
CA ALA A 911 -0.85 0.99 -27.78
C ALA A 911 0.67 0.76 -27.85
N VAL A 912 1.43 1.79 -28.23
CA VAL A 912 2.91 1.78 -28.12
C VAL A 912 3.28 2.86 -27.11
N SER A 913 3.46 2.46 -25.84
CA SER A 913 3.80 3.35 -24.73
C SER A 913 5.30 3.41 -24.44
N ALA A 914 5.99 2.26 -24.44
CA ALA A 914 7.44 2.18 -24.28
C ALA A 914 8.20 2.84 -25.44
N ALA A 915 9.41 3.35 -25.19
CA ALA A 915 10.29 3.77 -26.27
C ALA A 915 10.73 2.55 -27.12
N PRO A 916 10.81 2.67 -28.45
CA PRO A 916 11.35 1.60 -29.28
C PRO A 916 12.88 1.53 -29.14
N GLU A 917 13.44 0.38 -29.49
CA GLU A 917 14.88 0.17 -29.64
C GLU A 917 15.27 0.19 -31.11
N VAL A 918 16.48 0.65 -31.43
CA VAL A 918 16.93 0.75 -32.82
C VAL A 918 18.28 0.07 -32.99
N THR A 919 18.42 -0.71 -34.04
CA THR A 919 19.70 -1.30 -34.45
C THR A 919 19.91 -1.21 -35.95
N GLN A 920 21.12 -1.45 -36.43
CA GLN A 920 21.43 -1.39 -37.85
C GLN A 920 20.87 -2.61 -38.59
N HIS A 921 20.20 -2.37 -39.72
CA HIS A 921 19.75 -3.46 -40.58
C HIS A 921 20.92 -4.02 -41.42
N PRO A 922 21.02 -5.35 -41.64
CA PRO A 922 22.16 -5.96 -42.36
C PRO A 922 22.40 -5.43 -43.79
N ARG A 923 21.36 -4.93 -44.45
CA ARG A 923 21.44 -4.37 -45.82
C ARG A 923 21.57 -2.84 -45.88
N GLY A 924 21.59 -2.16 -44.74
CA GLY A 924 21.49 -0.71 -44.64
C GLY A 924 20.09 -0.24 -44.21
N GLY A 925 20.03 0.96 -43.63
CA GLY A 925 18.88 1.44 -42.85
C GLY A 925 18.86 0.88 -41.43
N GLN A 926 17.71 1.03 -40.76
CA GLN A 926 17.54 0.71 -39.34
C GLN A 926 16.45 -0.35 -39.14
N LEU A 927 16.62 -1.21 -38.14
CA LEU A 927 15.56 -2.03 -37.56
C LEU A 927 15.03 -1.33 -36.32
N VAL A 928 13.74 -0.99 -36.34
CA VAL A 928 13.03 -0.34 -35.24
C VAL A 928 12.18 -1.37 -34.53
N LEU A 929 12.51 -1.64 -33.27
CA LEU A 929 12.03 -2.73 -32.45
C LEU A 929 11.07 -2.16 -31.41
N ALA A 930 9.78 -2.45 -31.53
CA ALA A 930 8.73 -1.81 -30.74
C ALA A 930 7.82 -2.84 -30.08
N GLY A 931 7.73 -2.78 -28.76
CA GLY A 931 6.74 -3.51 -27.96
C GLY A 931 5.41 -2.78 -27.90
N THR A 932 4.33 -3.51 -27.61
CA THR A 932 2.99 -2.93 -27.42
C THR A 932 2.42 -3.22 -26.04
N GLY A 933 1.61 -2.29 -25.56
CA GLY A 933 0.99 -2.31 -24.24
C GLY A 933 0.86 -0.91 -23.62
N LYS A 934 0.08 -0.83 -22.55
CA LYS A 934 0.02 0.34 -21.64
C LYS A 934 -0.37 -0.11 -20.24
N TYR A 935 0.20 0.54 -19.22
CA TYR A 935 -0.08 0.25 -17.82
C TYR A 935 0.07 1.50 -16.95
N PHE A 936 -0.83 2.46 -17.16
CA PHE A 936 -0.80 3.72 -16.39
C PHE A 936 -2.19 4.26 -16.07
N GLU A 937 -3.27 3.78 -16.70
CA GLU A 937 -4.65 4.11 -16.36
C GLU A 937 -5.23 3.12 -15.36
N GLY A 938 -6.24 3.55 -14.58
CA GLY A 938 -6.88 2.69 -13.57
C GLY A 938 -7.45 1.38 -14.12
N SER A 939 -7.90 1.36 -15.38
CA SER A 939 -8.41 0.15 -16.04
C SER A 939 -7.33 -0.81 -16.53
N ASP A 940 -6.08 -0.37 -16.66
CA ASP A 940 -5.00 -1.21 -17.21
C ASP A 940 -4.62 -2.37 -16.29
N LYS A 941 -4.97 -2.28 -15.00
CA LYS A 941 -4.78 -3.34 -14.00
C LYS A 941 -5.42 -4.66 -14.38
N GLU A 942 -6.50 -4.63 -15.17
CA GLU A 942 -7.22 -5.82 -15.64
C GLU A 942 -6.49 -6.54 -16.79
N GLY A 943 -5.44 -5.92 -17.34
CA GLY A 943 -4.73 -6.40 -18.52
C GLY A 943 -5.41 -6.01 -19.85
N PRO A 944 -4.66 -6.07 -20.96
CA PRO A 944 -5.18 -5.73 -22.27
C PRO A 944 -6.19 -6.77 -22.77
N ALA A 945 -7.32 -6.28 -23.32
CA ALA A 945 -8.34 -7.13 -23.95
C ALA A 945 -7.90 -7.73 -25.30
N THR A 946 -6.87 -7.15 -25.93
CA THR A 946 -6.26 -7.62 -27.17
C THR A 946 -4.87 -8.15 -26.88
N ALA A 947 -4.50 -9.27 -27.51
CA ALA A 947 -3.13 -9.79 -27.44
C ALA A 947 -2.15 -8.70 -27.92
N GLN A 948 -1.14 -8.39 -27.10
CA GLN A 948 -0.06 -7.49 -27.48
C GLN A 948 1.02 -8.25 -28.27
N SER A 949 1.99 -7.53 -28.81
CA SER A 949 3.01 -8.02 -29.73
C SER A 949 4.33 -7.28 -29.59
N LEU A 950 5.41 -7.94 -29.97
CA LEU A 950 6.69 -7.31 -30.32
C LEU A 950 6.81 -7.24 -31.84
N TYR A 951 7.28 -6.10 -32.35
CA TYR A 951 7.50 -5.85 -33.76
C TYR A 951 8.95 -5.46 -34.03
N GLY A 952 9.48 -5.89 -35.18
CA GLY A 952 10.68 -5.32 -35.79
C GLY A 952 10.36 -4.76 -37.17
N PHE A 953 10.57 -3.46 -37.39
CA PHE A 953 10.28 -2.77 -38.64
C PHE A 953 11.56 -2.32 -39.33
N TRP A 954 11.72 -2.62 -40.61
CA TRP A 954 12.86 -2.13 -41.38
C TRP A 954 12.56 -0.72 -41.91
N ASP A 955 13.22 0.29 -41.32
CA ASP A 955 13.32 1.62 -41.90
C ASP A 955 14.37 1.62 -43.01
N GLN A 956 13.89 1.77 -44.24
CA GLN A 956 14.69 1.65 -45.45
C GLN A 956 15.21 3.00 -45.95
N THR A 957 15.06 4.08 -45.19
CA THR A 957 15.38 5.45 -45.63
C THR A 957 16.80 5.53 -46.20
N ASP A 958 17.80 5.09 -45.44
CA ASP A 958 19.19 5.11 -45.89
C ASP A 958 19.46 4.12 -47.03
N TYR A 959 18.84 2.94 -47.00
CA TYR A 959 19.02 1.94 -48.05
C TYR A 959 18.50 2.45 -49.41
N LEU A 960 17.28 2.99 -49.43
CA LEU A 960 16.64 3.46 -50.67
C LEU A 960 17.27 4.77 -51.18
N ALA A 961 17.92 5.56 -50.33
CA ALA A 961 18.70 6.72 -50.76
C ALA A 961 19.87 6.34 -51.70
N HIS A 962 20.36 5.10 -51.64
CA HIS A 962 21.42 4.57 -52.48
C HIS A 962 20.91 3.73 -53.67
N VAL A 963 19.59 3.66 -53.88
CA VAL A 963 18.96 2.92 -54.98
C VAL A 963 18.32 3.89 -55.97
N ASP A 964 18.92 4.01 -57.16
CA ASP A 964 18.47 4.93 -58.19
C ASP A 964 16.99 4.75 -58.55
N GLY A 965 16.22 5.83 -58.43
CA GLY A 965 14.79 5.86 -58.77
C GLY A 965 13.90 5.08 -57.79
N ALA A 966 14.40 4.67 -56.62
CA ALA A 966 13.59 3.98 -55.61
C ALA A 966 12.50 4.88 -55.01
N GLY A 967 12.78 6.16 -54.80
CA GLY A 967 11.89 7.09 -54.09
C GLY A 967 11.79 6.77 -52.59
N ASP A 968 10.91 7.49 -51.89
CA ASP A 968 10.81 7.37 -50.42
C ASP A 968 10.29 6.00 -49.95
N PRO A 969 10.65 5.57 -48.72
CA PRO A 969 10.12 4.35 -48.12
C PRO A 969 8.62 4.49 -47.86
N ALA A 970 7.84 3.47 -48.23
CA ALA A 970 6.41 3.42 -47.97
C ALA A 970 6.12 3.02 -46.51
N THR A 971 5.07 3.60 -45.93
CA THR A 971 4.56 3.22 -44.60
C THR A 971 4.18 1.74 -44.54
N LEU A 972 4.52 1.07 -43.46
CA LEU A 972 4.15 -0.31 -43.18
C LEU A 972 2.73 -0.37 -42.60
N THR A 973 1.80 -1.01 -43.31
CA THR A 973 0.39 -1.10 -42.89
C THR A 973 -0.21 -2.50 -42.96
N ARG A 974 0.52 -3.51 -43.45
CA ARG A 974 0.00 -4.87 -43.67
C ARG A 974 0.85 -5.91 -42.96
N LEU A 975 0.22 -6.82 -42.19
CA LEU A 975 0.93 -7.89 -41.49
C LEU A 975 1.67 -8.84 -42.46
N GLY A 976 1.19 -9.00 -43.69
CA GLY A 976 1.86 -9.81 -44.71
C GLY A 976 3.20 -9.22 -45.20
N ASP A 977 3.52 -7.98 -44.83
CA ASP A 977 4.84 -7.39 -45.07
C ASP A 977 5.86 -7.79 -43.98
N LEU A 978 5.44 -8.53 -42.95
CA LEU A 978 6.27 -8.96 -41.82
C LEU A 978 6.31 -10.49 -41.71
N GLN A 979 7.46 -11.02 -41.31
CA GLN A 979 7.59 -12.43 -40.96
C GLN A 979 6.96 -12.69 -39.58
N LYS A 980 5.99 -13.61 -39.50
CA LYS A 980 5.45 -14.06 -38.22
C LYS A 980 6.41 -15.03 -37.53
N GLN A 981 6.63 -14.82 -36.24
CA GLN A 981 7.22 -15.77 -35.30
C GLN A 981 6.16 -16.23 -34.28
N THR A 982 6.44 -17.31 -33.56
CA THR A 982 5.58 -17.85 -32.49
C THR A 982 6.35 -17.96 -31.19
N LEU A 983 5.69 -17.64 -30.07
CA LEU A 983 6.19 -17.81 -28.71
C LEU A 983 5.38 -18.90 -28.01
N THR A 984 6.05 -19.92 -27.48
CA THR A 984 5.42 -21.06 -26.77
C THR A 984 6.07 -21.28 -25.42
N GLU A 985 5.32 -21.86 -24.47
CA GLU A 985 5.86 -22.28 -23.16
C GLU A 985 6.16 -23.78 -23.15
N GLU A 986 7.28 -24.16 -22.53
CA GLU A 986 7.65 -25.56 -22.31
C GLU A 986 8.45 -25.73 -21.02
N THR A 987 8.46 -26.94 -20.46
CA THR A 987 9.30 -27.27 -19.29
C THR A 987 10.57 -27.97 -19.77
N VAL A 988 11.72 -27.38 -19.46
CA VAL A 988 13.04 -27.92 -19.81
C VAL A 988 13.70 -28.50 -18.56
N SER A 989 14.22 -29.73 -18.69
CA SER A 989 15.01 -30.38 -17.64
C SER A 989 16.50 -30.09 -17.82
N HIS A 990 17.19 -29.80 -16.72
CA HIS A 990 18.62 -29.49 -16.66
C HIS A 990 19.23 -30.10 -15.38
N SER A 991 20.55 -29.98 -15.21
CA SER A 991 21.28 -30.52 -14.05
C SER A 991 20.76 -30.03 -12.69
N GLY A 992 20.19 -28.82 -12.65
CA GLY A 992 19.61 -28.17 -11.47
C GLY A 992 18.11 -28.44 -11.23
N GLY A 993 17.43 -29.22 -12.08
CA GLY A 993 16.01 -29.51 -11.94
C GLY A 993 15.21 -29.34 -13.23
N SER A 994 14.00 -28.79 -13.14
CA SER A 994 13.16 -28.47 -14.30
C SER A 994 12.65 -27.04 -14.18
N THR A 995 12.78 -26.29 -15.27
CA THR A 995 12.40 -24.86 -15.34
C THR A 995 11.37 -24.65 -16.45
N LEU A 996 10.32 -23.87 -16.16
CA LEU A 996 9.37 -23.43 -17.19
C LEU A 996 10.02 -22.29 -17.99
N VAL A 997 10.14 -22.47 -19.29
CA VAL A 997 10.78 -21.52 -20.21
C VAL A 997 9.85 -21.16 -21.36
N ARG A 998 10.24 -20.13 -22.11
CA ARG A 998 9.63 -19.75 -23.38
C ARG A 998 10.54 -20.02 -24.55
N GLN A 999 9.95 -20.45 -25.66
CA GLN A 999 10.66 -20.78 -26.89
C GLN A 999 10.09 -19.97 -28.06
N LEU A 1000 10.95 -19.26 -28.77
CA LEU A 1000 10.62 -18.59 -30.03
C LEU A 1000 10.83 -19.55 -31.21
N SER A 1001 10.04 -19.39 -32.27
CA SER A 1001 10.31 -20.03 -33.55
C SER A 1001 11.55 -19.44 -34.23
N SER A 1002 12.11 -20.16 -35.21
CA SER A 1002 13.29 -19.75 -35.97
C SER A 1002 12.98 -19.53 -37.46
N ALA A 1003 11.80 -18.97 -37.77
CA ALA A 1003 11.42 -18.73 -39.17
C ALA A 1003 12.34 -17.66 -39.80
N SER A 1004 12.90 -17.94 -40.97
CA SER A 1004 13.81 -17.00 -41.65
C SER A 1004 13.06 -15.79 -42.22
N VAL A 1005 13.67 -14.61 -42.18
CA VAL A 1005 13.13 -13.41 -42.83
C VAL A 1005 13.75 -13.22 -44.21
N SER A 1006 12.92 -13.27 -45.25
CA SER A 1006 13.34 -13.06 -46.64
C SER A 1006 13.37 -11.58 -47.01
N TRP A 1007 14.47 -10.88 -46.67
CA TRP A 1007 14.65 -9.44 -46.91
C TRP A 1007 14.68 -9.03 -48.39
N ASP A 1008 14.89 -9.99 -49.29
CA ASP A 1008 15.22 -9.74 -50.68
C ASP A 1008 14.05 -10.13 -51.60
N SER A 1009 13.89 -9.38 -52.69
CA SER A 1009 13.01 -9.74 -53.79
C SER A 1009 13.64 -9.44 -55.14
N SER A 1010 13.11 -10.03 -56.21
CA SER A 1010 13.53 -9.77 -57.60
C SER A 1010 13.03 -8.43 -58.16
N GLY A 1011 12.33 -7.61 -57.36
CA GLY A 1011 11.80 -6.31 -57.79
C GLY A 1011 12.87 -5.22 -57.91
N LYS A 1012 12.54 -4.11 -58.59
CA LYS A 1012 13.47 -2.98 -58.82
C LYS A 1012 14.08 -2.37 -57.54
N ARG A 1013 13.37 -2.43 -56.41
CA ARG A 1013 13.87 -1.95 -55.10
C ARG A 1013 14.75 -2.99 -54.38
N GLY A 1014 14.72 -4.26 -54.79
CA GLY A 1014 15.42 -5.36 -54.13
C GLY A 1014 14.92 -5.69 -52.73
N VAL A 1015 13.69 -5.29 -52.39
CA VAL A 1015 13.08 -5.38 -51.05
C VAL A 1015 12.02 -6.49 -51.02
N GLY A 1016 12.17 -7.45 -50.13
CA GLY A 1016 11.21 -8.51 -49.80
C GLY A 1016 10.37 -8.17 -48.57
N ILE A 1017 10.37 -9.07 -47.58
CA ILE A 1017 9.75 -8.85 -46.26
C ILE A 1017 10.44 -7.66 -45.58
N ARG A 1018 9.68 -6.83 -44.88
CA ARG A 1018 10.11 -5.54 -44.32
C ARG A 1018 10.12 -5.51 -42.78
N GLY A 1019 10.15 -6.68 -42.17
CA GLY A 1019 10.24 -6.81 -40.72
C GLY A 1019 9.73 -8.15 -40.21
N TRP A 1020 9.41 -8.21 -38.93
CA TRP A 1020 8.93 -9.40 -38.24
C TRP A 1020 8.02 -9.04 -37.06
N TYR A 1021 7.27 -10.00 -36.55
CA TYR A 1021 6.50 -9.86 -35.31
C TYR A 1021 6.20 -11.21 -34.64
N PHE A 1022 5.95 -11.19 -33.34
CA PHE A 1022 5.22 -12.26 -32.64
C PHE A 1022 4.21 -11.68 -31.65
N ASP A 1023 3.16 -12.45 -31.38
CA ASP A 1023 2.15 -12.12 -30.38
C ASP A 1023 2.58 -12.66 -29.01
N LEU A 1024 2.30 -11.89 -27.96
CA LEU A 1024 2.49 -12.29 -26.56
C LEU A 1024 1.29 -13.12 -26.08
N ALA A 1025 1.41 -13.73 -24.90
CA ALA A 1025 0.29 -14.46 -24.31
C ALA A 1025 -0.80 -13.52 -23.78
N ASP A 1026 -1.94 -14.09 -23.39
CA ASP A 1026 -3.08 -13.31 -22.90
C ASP A 1026 -2.71 -12.44 -21.68
N SER A 1027 -3.18 -11.19 -21.73
CA SER A 1027 -2.93 -10.14 -20.72
C SER A 1027 -1.45 -9.72 -20.57
N GLU A 1028 -0.58 -10.14 -21.48
CA GLU A 1028 0.82 -9.70 -21.48
C GLU A 1028 1.05 -8.46 -22.32
N MET A 1029 2.09 -7.72 -21.97
CA MET A 1029 2.48 -6.46 -22.62
C MET A 1029 3.97 -6.19 -22.47
N ILE A 1030 4.48 -5.25 -23.27
CA ILE A 1030 5.84 -4.72 -23.14
C ILE A 1030 5.71 -3.25 -22.75
N LEU A 1031 6.18 -2.95 -21.55
CA LEU A 1031 6.06 -1.63 -20.92
C LEU A 1031 7.40 -0.90 -20.83
N ASP A 1032 8.50 -1.64 -20.88
CA ASP A 1032 9.86 -1.12 -20.84
C ASP A 1032 10.45 -1.07 -22.25
N GLN A 1033 11.37 -0.13 -22.49
CA GLN A 1033 12.14 -0.08 -23.71
C GLN A 1033 12.97 -1.38 -23.87
N PRO A 1034 12.83 -2.12 -24.99
CA PRO A 1034 13.74 -3.21 -25.32
C PRO A 1034 15.19 -2.73 -25.37
N PHE A 1035 16.17 -3.58 -25.09
CA PHE A 1035 17.57 -3.13 -25.17
C PHE A 1035 18.49 -4.13 -25.84
N MET A 1036 19.47 -3.61 -26.58
CA MET A 1036 20.51 -4.42 -27.21
C MET A 1036 21.68 -4.71 -26.26
N LEU A 1037 22.19 -5.95 -26.34
CA LEU A 1037 23.51 -6.31 -25.84
C LEU A 1037 24.23 -7.20 -26.87
N GLY A 1038 25.29 -6.68 -27.47
CA GLY A 1038 25.92 -7.33 -28.62
C GLY A 1038 24.91 -7.48 -29.76
N ASP A 1039 24.71 -8.73 -30.21
CA ASP A 1039 23.73 -9.08 -31.25
C ASP A 1039 22.39 -9.61 -30.67
N VAL A 1040 22.15 -9.49 -29.35
CA VAL A 1040 20.92 -9.97 -28.69
C VAL A 1040 20.01 -8.83 -28.30
N LEU A 1041 18.71 -8.95 -28.61
CA LEU A 1041 17.66 -8.07 -28.11
C LEU A 1041 17.04 -8.67 -26.85
N PHE A 1042 17.11 -7.94 -25.74
CA PHE A 1042 16.41 -8.30 -24.51
C PHE A 1042 15.08 -7.56 -24.40
N VAL A 1043 14.05 -8.28 -23.98
CA VAL A 1043 12.68 -7.75 -23.87
C VAL A 1043 12.06 -8.21 -22.56
N THR A 1044 11.63 -7.25 -21.74
CA THR A 1044 10.85 -7.51 -20.54
C THR A 1044 9.36 -7.55 -20.89
N VAL A 1045 8.74 -8.70 -20.72
CA VAL A 1045 7.29 -8.89 -20.87
C VAL A 1045 6.64 -8.84 -19.49
N SER A 1046 5.66 -7.96 -19.35
CA SER A 1046 4.90 -7.70 -18.14
C SER A 1046 3.51 -8.31 -18.24
N LYS A 1047 3.05 -8.99 -17.20
CA LYS A 1047 1.68 -9.48 -17.07
C LYS A 1047 1.04 -8.98 -15.76
N PRO A 1048 -0.01 -8.14 -15.80
CA PRO A 1048 -0.73 -7.73 -14.60
C PRO A 1048 -1.28 -8.94 -13.86
N ASN A 1049 -1.24 -8.86 -12.54
CA ASN A 1049 -1.87 -9.85 -11.70
C ASN A 1049 -3.30 -9.41 -11.36
N ALA A 1050 -4.28 -10.20 -11.79
CA ALA A 1050 -5.68 -9.98 -11.43
C ALA A 1050 -6.00 -10.44 -9.99
N ASP A 1051 -5.09 -11.18 -9.34
CA ASP A 1051 -5.23 -11.61 -7.95
C ASP A 1051 -4.73 -10.50 -7.00
N PRO A 1052 -5.59 -9.79 -6.26
CA PRO A 1052 -5.17 -8.78 -5.29
C PRO A 1052 -4.40 -9.38 -4.11
N CYS A 1053 -4.22 -10.71 -4.07
CA CYS A 1053 -3.44 -11.41 -3.06
C CYS A 1053 -2.03 -11.77 -3.48
N SER A 1054 -1.67 -11.45 -4.72
CA SER A 1054 -0.36 -11.75 -5.27
C SER A 1054 0.26 -10.45 -5.78
N ALA A 1055 1.49 -10.17 -5.35
CA ALA A 1055 2.15 -8.91 -5.69
C ALA A 1055 2.32 -8.73 -7.20
N GLY A 1056 1.95 -7.54 -7.66
CA GLY A 1056 2.55 -6.88 -8.81
C GLY A 1056 2.20 -7.44 -10.19
N ILE A 1057 3.14 -7.20 -11.09
CA ILE A 1057 3.19 -7.72 -12.45
C ILE A 1057 4.14 -8.93 -12.40
N THR A 1058 3.80 -10.04 -13.05
CA THR A 1058 4.80 -11.08 -13.30
C THR A 1058 5.59 -10.74 -14.56
N TYR A 1059 6.89 -11.04 -14.55
CA TYR A 1059 7.77 -10.69 -15.64
C TYR A 1059 8.31 -11.93 -16.34
N TRP A 1060 8.53 -11.79 -17.64
CA TRP A 1060 9.38 -12.68 -18.42
C TRP A 1060 10.47 -11.84 -19.06
N LEU A 1061 11.69 -12.35 -19.05
CA LEU A 1061 12.77 -11.80 -19.86
C LEU A 1061 12.96 -12.69 -21.07
N LEU A 1062 12.83 -12.08 -22.26
CA LEU A 1062 13.08 -12.74 -23.53
C LEU A 1062 14.44 -12.32 -24.09
N ALA A 1063 15.14 -13.27 -24.72
CA ALA A 1063 16.30 -13.05 -25.57
C ALA A 1063 15.90 -13.37 -27.03
N VAL A 1064 15.93 -12.35 -27.88
CA VAL A 1064 15.39 -12.37 -29.24
C VAL A 1064 16.50 -12.05 -30.23
N ASP A 1065 16.52 -12.73 -31.39
CA ASP A 1065 17.34 -12.28 -32.51
C ASP A 1065 16.72 -10.98 -33.08
N PRO A 1066 17.39 -9.82 -32.97
CA PRO A 1066 16.84 -8.55 -33.48
C PRO A 1066 16.58 -8.58 -34.99
N LYS A 1067 17.33 -9.41 -35.74
CA LYS A 1067 17.19 -9.50 -37.19
C LYS A 1067 15.93 -10.28 -37.52
N THR A 1068 15.67 -11.43 -36.91
CA THR A 1068 14.56 -12.29 -37.33
C THR A 1068 13.31 -12.24 -36.44
N GLY A 1069 13.42 -11.72 -35.21
CA GLY A 1069 12.40 -11.79 -34.18
C GLY A 1069 12.23 -13.18 -33.56
N GLY A 1070 13.05 -14.14 -33.99
CA GLY A 1070 12.98 -15.53 -33.61
C GLY A 1070 13.98 -15.90 -32.52
N ALA A 1071 14.13 -17.20 -32.30
CA ALA A 1071 15.14 -17.75 -31.43
C ALA A 1071 16.56 -17.50 -31.99
N LEU A 1072 17.49 -17.21 -31.07
CA LEU A 1072 18.91 -17.15 -31.36
C LEU A 1072 19.47 -18.55 -31.70
N ASP A 1073 20.59 -18.57 -32.41
CA ASP A 1073 21.34 -19.77 -32.78
C ASP A 1073 22.28 -20.27 -31.66
N PHE A 1074 22.41 -19.51 -30.58
CA PHE A 1074 23.13 -19.87 -29.35
C PHE A 1074 22.24 -19.68 -28.11
N ASN A 1075 22.60 -20.36 -27.02
CA ASN A 1075 21.88 -20.29 -25.76
C ASN A 1075 22.35 -19.08 -24.93
N VAL A 1076 21.40 -18.38 -24.29
CA VAL A 1076 21.64 -17.14 -23.53
C VAL A 1076 21.44 -17.30 -22.03
N PHE A 1077 20.56 -18.21 -21.61
CA PHE A 1077 20.21 -18.40 -20.21
C PHE A 1077 20.92 -19.63 -19.64
N ASP A 1078 21.68 -19.44 -18.57
CA ASP A 1078 22.21 -20.53 -17.75
C ASP A 1078 21.10 -20.98 -16.77
N LEU A 1079 20.32 -21.98 -17.18
CA LEU A 1079 19.19 -22.48 -16.39
C LEU A 1079 19.66 -23.25 -15.14
N ALA A 1080 20.88 -23.80 -15.15
CA ALA A 1080 21.41 -24.60 -14.07
C ALA A 1080 22.18 -23.79 -13.01
N GLY A 1081 22.59 -22.57 -13.34
CA GLY A 1081 23.42 -21.71 -12.49
C GLY A 1081 24.85 -22.24 -12.31
N ASP A 1082 25.32 -23.11 -13.22
CA ASP A 1082 26.64 -23.75 -13.16
C ASP A 1082 27.66 -23.13 -14.13
N GLY A 1083 27.27 -22.06 -14.83
CA GLY A 1083 28.06 -21.37 -15.84
C GLY A 1083 28.02 -22.04 -17.22
N SER A 1084 27.16 -23.05 -17.41
CA SER A 1084 26.97 -23.71 -18.71
C SER A 1084 25.72 -23.22 -19.43
N PHE A 1085 25.80 -23.15 -20.77
CA PHE A 1085 24.72 -22.69 -21.65
C PHE A 1085 24.24 -23.83 -22.55
N SER A 1086 23.79 -24.93 -21.96
CA SER A 1086 23.45 -26.16 -22.69
C SER A 1086 22.01 -26.20 -23.20
N GLU A 1087 21.09 -25.61 -22.46
CA GLU A 1087 19.66 -25.70 -22.69
C GLU A 1087 19.13 -24.56 -23.58
N ARG A 1088 18.24 -24.91 -24.50
CA ARG A 1088 17.55 -23.92 -25.32
C ARG A 1088 16.45 -23.25 -24.51
N ALA A 1089 16.50 -21.93 -24.43
CA ALA A 1089 15.44 -21.10 -23.92
C ALA A 1089 15.52 -19.73 -24.61
N SER A 1090 14.38 -19.23 -25.09
CA SER A 1090 14.23 -17.86 -25.57
C SER A 1090 13.70 -16.92 -24.49
N GLY A 1091 13.21 -17.44 -23.37
CA GLY A 1091 12.86 -16.62 -22.23
C GLY A 1091 12.67 -17.38 -20.92
N ILE A 1092 12.86 -16.67 -19.82
CA ILE A 1092 12.73 -17.17 -18.45
C ILE A 1092 11.76 -16.29 -17.65
N ARG A 1093 11.06 -16.90 -16.70
CA ARG A 1093 10.17 -16.19 -15.78
C ARG A 1093 11.00 -15.49 -14.71
N ILE A 1094 10.55 -14.31 -14.29
CA ILE A 1094 11.20 -13.50 -13.26
C ILE A 1094 10.16 -13.02 -12.26
N ASP A 1095 10.51 -13.14 -10.98
CA ASP A 1095 9.74 -12.59 -9.88
C ASP A 1095 10.23 -11.15 -9.59
N GLY A 1096 9.47 -10.17 -10.10
CA GLY A 1096 9.76 -8.73 -9.97
C GLY A 1096 10.47 -8.09 -11.18
N PRO A 1097 10.49 -6.74 -11.28
CA PRO A 1097 11.11 -6.04 -12.41
C PRO A 1097 12.63 -6.24 -12.51
N VAL A 1098 13.19 -6.08 -13.71
CA VAL A 1098 14.62 -6.36 -13.99
C VAL A 1098 15.40 -5.07 -14.19
N THR A 1099 16.59 -4.98 -13.60
CA THR A 1099 17.55 -3.88 -13.82
C THR A 1099 18.90 -4.42 -14.31
N ARG A 1100 19.51 -3.77 -15.30
CA ARG A 1100 20.83 -4.15 -15.82
C ARG A 1100 21.96 -3.40 -15.11
N VAL A 1101 22.98 -4.15 -14.71
CA VAL A 1101 24.21 -3.62 -14.08
C VAL A 1101 25.42 -4.25 -14.77
N GLY A 1102 26.08 -3.47 -15.62
CA GLY A 1102 27.19 -3.97 -16.45
C GLY A 1102 26.76 -5.12 -17.37
N GLY A 1103 27.40 -6.28 -17.22
CA GLY A 1103 27.08 -7.52 -17.93
C GLY A 1103 26.09 -8.43 -17.21
N ASN A 1104 25.45 -7.99 -16.11
CA ASN A 1104 24.54 -8.80 -15.30
C ASN A 1104 23.16 -8.15 -15.17
N LEU A 1105 22.15 -8.96 -14.88
CA LEU A 1105 20.77 -8.53 -14.63
C LEU A 1105 20.38 -8.84 -13.18
N TYR A 1106 19.61 -7.94 -12.57
CA TYR A 1106 19.20 -8.02 -11.17
C TYR A 1106 17.70 -7.80 -11.03
N THR A 1107 17.07 -8.50 -10.08
CA THR A 1107 15.71 -8.23 -9.61
C THR A 1107 15.70 -7.12 -8.56
N PRO A 1108 14.54 -6.55 -8.18
CA PRO A 1108 14.48 -5.40 -7.29
C PRO A 1108 14.86 -5.77 -5.86
N ASP A 1109 14.74 -7.06 -5.50
CA ASP A 1109 15.24 -7.57 -4.23
C ASP A 1109 16.78 -7.52 -4.12
N GLY A 1110 17.49 -7.19 -5.21
CA GLY A 1110 18.95 -7.16 -5.31
C GLY A 1110 19.54 -8.50 -5.72
N SER A 1111 18.70 -9.52 -5.97
CA SER A 1111 19.17 -10.83 -6.41
C SER A 1111 19.68 -10.73 -7.83
N ARG A 1112 20.88 -11.27 -8.06
CA ARG A 1112 21.43 -11.44 -9.40
C ARG A 1112 20.64 -12.54 -10.10
N LEU A 1113 20.13 -12.28 -11.29
CA LEU A 1113 19.54 -13.32 -12.13
C LEU A 1113 20.67 -14.22 -12.66
N PRO A 1114 20.44 -15.54 -12.75
CA PRO A 1114 21.43 -16.49 -13.31
C PRO A 1114 21.65 -16.31 -14.82
N VAL A 1115 21.27 -15.17 -15.40
CA VAL A 1115 21.63 -14.79 -16.77
C VAL A 1115 23.11 -14.41 -16.78
N GLN A 1116 23.99 -15.40 -16.81
CA GLN A 1116 25.34 -15.18 -17.29
C GLN A 1116 25.23 -14.87 -18.78
N LEU A 1117 25.73 -13.72 -19.21
CA LEU A 1117 25.70 -13.41 -20.63
C LEU A 1117 26.91 -14.08 -21.27
N PHE A 1118 26.69 -14.85 -22.32
CA PHE A 1118 27.79 -15.33 -23.14
C PHE A 1118 28.57 -14.10 -23.61
N ASP A 1119 29.78 -13.94 -23.08
CA ASP A 1119 30.69 -12.87 -23.48
C ASP A 1119 31.56 -13.39 -24.64
N PRO A 1120 31.25 -13.04 -25.89
CA PRO A 1120 32.08 -13.44 -27.03
C PRO A 1120 33.50 -12.85 -26.97
N VAL A 1121 33.77 -11.88 -26.08
CA VAL A 1121 35.11 -11.31 -25.88
C VAL A 1121 35.99 -12.24 -25.03
N ASN A 1122 35.41 -12.99 -24.08
CA ASN A 1122 36.17 -13.76 -23.09
C ASN A 1122 36.32 -15.26 -23.40
N GLN A 1123 35.68 -15.79 -24.44
CA GLN A 1123 35.96 -17.13 -24.94
C GLN A 1123 36.24 -17.14 -26.45
N GLY A 1124 37.51 -16.86 -26.80
CA GLY A 1124 38.07 -17.16 -28.11
C GLY A 1124 38.22 -15.96 -29.05
N ARG A 1125 39.43 -15.40 -29.08
CA ARG A 1125 39.92 -14.38 -30.02
C ARG A 1125 39.43 -14.59 -31.46
N PHE A 1126 38.51 -13.76 -31.93
CA PHE A 1126 38.60 -13.16 -33.25
C PHE A 1126 38.72 -11.65 -33.09
N ASN A 1127 39.97 -11.21 -32.91
CA ASN A 1127 40.33 -9.81 -32.89
C ASN A 1127 39.95 -9.16 -34.22
N TRP A 1128 38.93 -8.30 -34.24
CA TRP A 1128 38.98 -7.11 -35.07
C TRP A 1128 39.77 -6.08 -34.28
N GLN A 1129 41.10 -6.18 -34.34
CA GLN A 1129 41.91 -4.98 -34.14
C GLN A 1129 41.57 -4.05 -35.28
N ILE A 1130 41.16 -2.82 -34.97
CA ILE A 1130 41.35 -1.70 -35.88
C ILE A 1130 42.87 -1.59 -36.05
N LEU A 1131 43.41 -2.25 -37.07
CA LEU A 1131 44.75 -2.01 -37.56
C LEU A 1131 44.71 -0.62 -38.19
N ASN A 1132 45.30 0.35 -37.49
CA ASN A 1132 45.78 1.58 -38.10
C ASN A 1132 46.70 1.20 -39.28
N PHE A 1133 46.18 1.24 -40.50
CA PHE A 1133 47.02 1.30 -41.68
C PHE A 1133 47.64 2.70 -41.73
N ASN A 1134 48.82 2.84 -41.11
CA ASN A 1134 49.82 3.77 -41.60
C ASN A 1134 50.16 3.33 -43.02
N LEU A 1135 49.53 3.97 -44.01
CA LEU A 1135 50.00 3.91 -45.38
C LEU A 1135 51.34 4.67 -45.45
N PRO A 1136 52.42 4.05 -45.94
CA PRO A 1136 53.65 4.76 -46.23
C PRO A 1136 53.41 5.75 -47.37
N THR A 1137 53.80 7.00 -47.13
CA THR A 1137 54.10 7.99 -48.16
C THR A 1137 55.07 7.41 -49.21
N GLY A 1138 54.73 7.44 -50.51
CA GLY A 1138 55.70 7.13 -51.56
C GLY A 1138 55.20 6.88 -53.00
N TYR A 1139 54.80 7.96 -53.69
CA TYR A 1139 54.89 8.25 -55.15
C TYR A 1139 54.13 7.42 -56.22
N PRO A 1140 53.83 8.01 -57.40
CA PRO A 1140 54.04 9.39 -57.85
C PRO A 1140 52.79 10.29 -57.91
#